data_AF-A0AA38YBJ0-F1
#
_entry.id   AF-A0AA38YBJ0-F1
#
_cell.length_a   1.000
_cell.length_b   1.000
_cell.length_c   1.000
_cell.angle_alpha   90.00
_cell.angle_beta   90.00
_cell.angle_gamma   90.00
#
_symmetry.space_group_name_H-M   'P 1'
#
loop_
_entity.id
_entity.type
_entity.pdbx_description
1 polymer ?
#
loop_
_entity_poly.entity_id
_entity_poly.type
_entity_poly.pdbx_seq_one_letter_code
_entity_poly.pdbx_strand_id
1 'polypeptide(L)'
;MARLDTINLLIPSQQHESSEDLQSQIQRVVVQKGHFRHVTERSLLAEGLGKAPLDSDKKASHEDDTQIDDDEPQQKRQERLWKRREEMIERLSYAQNEILCALDFVSLLISKQWIPAQGSMSPALKDSVPVGTLAGRVLPSKPLSSTAQRQLTSASQGWRAESFRSASEKLSSASTRLQKGAEREAEYWAQVTKLTNQGWMVSRLPHDRKAIGVHFGVSHSAPQFRDRGFAFLRQLNDGSVTLDQRSAQRSQKALGVYIVRDTVKTGFYLFKPQKMCNRSAEDEDDITQQIMQMRDSLFEEELFYEICREARTIANQGVHIRAQAVDVAVGTKYQLSLVFGEDLDAVISTNTEDNLIAEFVAVSLRLLLNAAHEQNLARRSRKAAPLTLKPRHSPEYALIRPILAHLRHRAEAIAFWTDCKEIVRPFAKAGLQVTLDIEKSTTKAFEALNIEAPSTFLSEMMIPAKSRFKIGLTQNKAFEIGLATFLGPPLFGSRYEISGLDFGFVTVPLAHPETREAAVQAVYQMFTLGLVSHIESLTKRISDGLSNDARKDNAKKWEVSLPHNGELTLCVAGDPVRKIVASTHRRDQFIEWIKGLLAVPFVLNSQPAVDYDDAKTQSLDTMARSARQRYAEIFRDVEDLIIDEINHQASPNTKSKLNMLVPTISAFFTPLALEDAFYHQDSIRAISSRRFVAPSFNDIRLILNTAQIMAMMRPKLYRSLNVKLSPGLELLTFDGDVTLYEDGASLHSPEANPVIYRLLHFLAHDVRIGIVTAAGYTQPERYFDRLSGLLVAVKQSTTLTPKQKSNLIIMGGESNFLLVFDEKAEHCLRYVHRREWVIDAMRDWSETSMQSLLDVAEAAFHSCIRTLHLQAKVLRKEKAVGIYAADQSQKLTREQLEETVLVVQQVVESTISASSTGEPAPHASIPFTVFNGGADVFCDIGDKSLGVQACQKWFGGILPSRTLHVGDQFLSGGGNDFKARSACCCAWIASPAETVSLLDEMIALQAKVS
;
A
#
# COMPACT_ATOMS: atom_id res chain seq x y z
N MET A 1 101.08 -25.42 -40.79
CA MET A 1 101.29 -24.50 -41.94
C MET A 1 100.23 -24.85 -42.98
N ALA A 2 99.41 -23.98 -43.57
CA ALA A 2 99.32 -22.53 -43.61
C ALA A 2 97.85 -22.12 -43.88
N ARG A 3 97.53 -20.86 -43.55
CA ARG A 3 96.29 -20.14 -43.91
C ARG A 3 96.13 -20.00 -45.42
N LEU A 4 94.89 -19.79 -45.88
CA LEU A 4 94.41 -18.82 -46.90
C LEU A 4 92.90 -19.11 -47.09
N ASP A 5 92.03 -18.31 -46.47
CA ASP A 5 91.46 -17.03 -46.98
C ASP A 5 90.19 -17.28 -47.81
N THR A 6 89.03 -17.08 -47.16
CA THR A 6 87.76 -16.86 -47.87
C THR A 6 87.29 -15.44 -47.59
N ILE A 7 87.06 -14.75 -48.69
CA ILE A 7 86.80 -13.32 -48.85
C ILE A 7 85.43 -12.96 -48.26
N ASN A 8 85.41 -11.98 -47.36
CA ASN A 8 84.18 -11.32 -46.91
C ASN A 8 83.65 -10.38 -48.01
N LEU A 9 82.63 -10.83 -48.75
CA LEU A 9 81.78 -9.94 -49.52
C LEU A 9 80.69 -9.39 -48.59
N LEU A 10 80.84 -8.12 -48.21
CA LEU A 10 79.79 -7.31 -47.59
C LEU A 10 78.65 -7.14 -48.60
N ILE A 11 77.61 -7.95 -48.48
CA ILE A 11 76.32 -7.70 -49.14
C ILE A 11 75.68 -6.52 -48.39
N PRO A 12 75.23 -5.46 -49.08
CA PRO A 12 74.53 -4.34 -48.45
C PRO A 12 73.30 -4.86 -47.71
N SER A 13 73.05 -4.35 -46.50
CA SER A 13 71.85 -4.64 -45.73
C SER A 13 70.60 -4.34 -46.56
N GLN A 14 70.01 -5.36 -47.18
CA GLN A 14 68.63 -5.30 -47.61
C GLN A 14 67.83 -5.06 -46.34
N GLN A 15 67.18 -3.90 -46.26
CA GLN A 15 66.08 -3.69 -45.32
C GLN A 15 65.03 -4.75 -45.66
N HIS A 16 65.09 -5.89 -44.99
CA HIS A 16 63.99 -6.83 -44.95
C HIS A 16 62.88 -6.15 -44.13
N GLU A 17 62.06 -5.33 -44.79
CA GLU A 17 60.65 -5.21 -44.44
C GLU A 17 59.96 -6.53 -44.77
N SER A 18 60.35 -7.61 -44.10
CA SER A 18 59.45 -8.72 -43.87
C SER A 18 58.95 -8.52 -42.45
N SER A 19 57.79 -7.87 -42.33
CA SER A 19 56.91 -8.04 -41.18
C SER A 19 56.99 -9.51 -40.78
N GLU A 20 57.64 -9.82 -39.65
CA GLU A 20 57.63 -11.19 -39.12
C GLU A 20 56.17 -11.65 -39.12
N ASP A 21 55.92 -12.82 -39.70
CA ASP A 21 54.57 -13.36 -39.83
C ASP A 21 53.94 -13.38 -38.44
N LEU A 22 52.81 -12.70 -38.28
CA LEU A 22 52.13 -12.52 -37.00
C LEU A 22 51.93 -13.87 -36.30
N GLN A 23 51.76 -14.94 -37.07
CA GLN A 23 51.64 -16.31 -36.58
C GLN A 23 52.91 -16.78 -35.84
N SER A 24 54.10 -16.44 -36.34
CA SER A 24 55.37 -16.77 -35.69
C SER A 24 55.56 -16.00 -34.38
N GLN A 25 55.15 -14.73 -34.34
CA GLN A 25 55.19 -13.91 -33.13
C GLN A 25 54.18 -14.39 -32.09
N ILE A 26 52.97 -14.74 -32.51
CA ILE A 26 51.94 -15.35 -31.65
C ILE A 26 52.45 -16.65 -31.04
N GLN A 27 53.06 -17.54 -31.83
CA GLN A 27 53.64 -18.78 -31.30
C GLN A 27 54.77 -18.50 -30.31
N ARG A 28 55.64 -17.52 -30.60
CA ARG A 28 56.74 -17.14 -29.69
C ARG A 28 56.23 -16.60 -28.37
N VAL A 29 55.21 -15.74 -28.40
CA VAL A 29 54.56 -15.19 -27.20
C VAL A 29 53.83 -16.28 -26.42
N VAL A 30 53.17 -17.22 -27.09
CA VAL A 30 52.49 -18.35 -26.43
C VAL A 30 53.49 -19.28 -25.74
N VAL A 31 54.64 -19.55 -26.36
CA VAL A 31 55.72 -20.35 -25.76
C VAL A 31 56.38 -19.63 -24.57
N GLN A 32 56.59 -18.32 -24.66
CA GLN A 32 57.30 -17.55 -23.63
C GLN A 32 56.42 -17.12 -22.45
N LYS A 33 55.18 -16.67 -22.72
CA LYS A 33 54.29 -16.06 -21.72
C LYS A 33 52.98 -16.84 -21.50
N GLY A 34 52.83 -18.00 -22.13
CA GLY A 34 51.61 -18.81 -22.05
C GLY A 34 50.45 -18.20 -22.85
N HIS A 35 49.22 -18.56 -22.50
CA HIS A 35 48.05 -18.08 -23.25
C HIS A 35 47.93 -16.54 -23.17
N PHE A 36 47.71 -15.87 -24.31
CA PHE A 36 47.55 -14.41 -24.43
C PHE A 36 46.65 -13.74 -23.38
N ARG A 37 45.66 -14.47 -22.84
CA ARG A 37 44.74 -13.98 -21.81
C ARG A 37 45.42 -13.62 -20.49
N HIS A 38 46.60 -14.19 -20.21
CA HIS A 38 47.41 -13.90 -19.02
C HIS A 38 48.38 -12.74 -19.22
N VAL A 39 48.58 -12.31 -20.47
CA VAL A 39 49.43 -11.17 -20.82
C VAL A 39 48.59 -9.90 -20.69
N THR A 40 48.52 -9.34 -19.49
CA THR A 40 47.86 -8.06 -19.21
C THR A 40 48.86 -6.90 -19.24
N GLU A 41 48.39 -5.71 -19.61
CA GLU A 41 49.22 -4.49 -19.62
C GLU A 41 49.85 -4.24 -18.23
N ARG A 42 49.12 -4.50 -17.14
CA ARG A 42 49.66 -4.42 -15.77
C ARG A 42 50.79 -5.41 -15.49
N SER A 43 50.71 -6.64 -16.02
CA SER A 43 51.78 -7.64 -15.91
C SER A 43 53.02 -7.22 -16.70
N LEU A 44 52.86 -6.68 -17.92
CA LEU A 44 53.96 -6.18 -18.74
C LEU A 44 54.62 -4.93 -18.15
N LEU A 45 53.83 -4.04 -17.54
CA LEU A 45 54.33 -2.85 -16.85
C LEU A 45 55.08 -3.22 -15.56
N ALA A 46 54.63 -4.23 -14.82
CA ALA A 46 55.34 -4.75 -13.65
C ALA A 46 56.69 -5.37 -14.03
N GLU A 47 56.78 -6.04 -15.19
CA GLU A 47 58.00 -6.61 -15.75
C GLU A 47 58.96 -5.52 -16.26
N GLY A 48 58.43 -4.47 -16.90
CA GLY A 48 59.20 -3.30 -17.34
C GLY A 48 59.76 -2.42 -16.20
N LEU A 49 59.16 -2.50 -15.01
CA LEU A 49 59.60 -1.78 -13.79
C LEU A 49 60.59 -2.58 -12.92
N GLY A 50 61.08 -3.74 -13.39
CA GLY A 50 62.18 -4.45 -12.73
C GLY A 50 61.83 -5.13 -11.39
N LYS A 51 60.57 -5.52 -11.17
CA LYS A 51 60.18 -6.41 -10.06
C LYS A 51 59.87 -7.81 -10.59
N ALA A 52 60.91 -8.60 -10.83
CA ALA A 52 60.76 -10.04 -11.00
C ALA A 52 60.69 -10.72 -9.60
N PRO A 53 59.72 -11.60 -9.33
CA PRO A 53 59.90 -12.64 -8.33
C PRO A 53 60.96 -13.61 -8.86
N LEU A 54 62.04 -13.77 -8.10
CA LEU A 54 62.99 -14.86 -8.25
C LEU A 54 62.29 -16.18 -7.90
N ASP A 55 61.92 -16.96 -8.92
CA ASP A 55 61.77 -18.41 -8.79
C ASP A 55 62.65 -19.07 -9.85
N SER A 56 63.95 -19.09 -9.57
CA SER A 56 64.93 -19.93 -10.23
C SER A 56 65.28 -21.08 -9.29
N ASP A 57 64.61 -22.23 -9.43
CA ASP A 57 65.22 -23.55 -9.23
C ASP A 57 64.26 -24.69 -9.63
N LYS A 58 64.26 -25.04 -10.92
CA LYS A 58 64.14 -26.44 -11.35
C LYS A 58 65.17 -26.70 -12.44
N LYS A 59 66.37 -27.13 -11.98
CA LYS A 59 67.36 -27.76 -12.84
C LYS A 59 66.72 -28.95 -13.56
N ALA A 60 66.76 -28.92 -14.89
CA ALA A 60 66.44 -30.06 -15.73
C ALA A 60 67.50 -31.15 -15.54
N SER A 61 67.23 -32.10 -14.65
CA SER A 61 67.81 -33.43 -14.73
C SER A 61 67.02 -34.19 -15.80
N HIS A 62 67.67 -34.44 -16.94
CA HIS A 62 67.25 -35.44 -17.90
C HIS A 62 67.35 -36.83 -17.27
N GLU A 63 66.29 -37.26 -16.59
CA GLU A 63 65.98 -38.67 -16.43
C GLU A 63 64.52 -38.86 -16.84
N ASP A 64 64.34 -39.72 -17.84
CA ASP A 64 63.10 -40.03 -18.53
C ASP A 64 62.19 -40.86 -17.61
N ASP A 65 61.62 -40.22 -16.60
CA ASP A 65 60.58 -40.80 -15.76
C ASP A 65 59.43 -39.81 -15.71
N THR A 66 58.55 -39.90 -16.71
CA THR A 66 57.35 -39.06 -16.81
C THR A 66 56.40 -39.37 -15.65
N GLN A 67 56.58 -38.70 -14.53
CA GLN A 67 55.53 -38.50 -13.55
C GLN A 67 54.38 -37.76 -14.23
N ILE A 68 53.19 -38.35 -14.15
CA ILE A 68 51.94 -37.74 -14.58
C ILE A 68 51.67 -36.65 -13.56
N ASP A 69 51.91 -35.40 -13.92
CA ASP A 69 51.44 -34.24 -13.16
C ASP A 69 49.94 -34.14 -13.45
N ASP A 70 49.09 -34.50 -12.50
CA ASP A 70 47.62 -34.50 -12.68
C ASP A 70 47.04 -33.07 -12.82
N ASP A 71 47.89 -32.04 -12.70
CA ASP A 71 47.56 -30.62 -12.95
C ASP A 71 47.81 -30.15 -14.40
N GLU A 72 48.15 -31.03 -15.35
CA GLU A 72 48.20 -30.67 -16.77
C GLU A 72 46.79 -30.30 -17.32
N PRO A 73 46.63 -29.15 -18.02
CA PRO A 73 45.38 -28.79 -18.68
C PRO A 73 44.86 -29.95 -19.56
N GLN A 74 43.55 -30.25 -19.47
CA GLN A 74 42.93 -31.39 -20.18
C GLN A 74 43.27 -31.44 -21.69
N GLN A 75 43.45 -30.28 -22.32
CA GLN A 75 43.90 -30.17 -23.71
C GLN A 75 45.32 -30.74 -23.93
N LYS A 76 46.29 -30.38 -23.08
CA LYS A 76 47.67 -30.91 -23.18
C LYS A 76 47.71 -32.43 -22.95
N ARG A 77 46.91 -32.93 -22.01
CA ARG A 77 46.76 -34.37 -21.79
C ARG A 77 46.18 -35.08 -23.02
N GLN A 78 45.17 -34.50 -23.66
CA GLN A 78 44.58 -35.04 -24.90
C GLN A 78 45.58 -35.01 -26.06
N GLU A 79 46.30 -33.91 -26.25
CA GLU A 79 47.36 -33.78 -27.26
C GLU A 79 48.45 -34.83 -27.07
N ARG A 80 48.93 -35.03 -25.84
CA ARG A 80 49.92 -36.06 -25.52
C ARG A 80 49.40 -37.46 -25.84
N LEU A 81 48.15 -37.75 -25.49
CA LEU A 81 47.51 -39.04 -25.80
C LEU A 81 47.34 -39.25 -27.31
N TRP A 82 46.94 -38.21 -28.05
CA TRP A 82 46.84 -38.27 -29.51
C TRP A 82 48.20 -38.49 -30.16
N LYS A 83 49.24 -37.78 -29.72
CA LYS A 83 50.60 -37.97 -30.20
C LYS A 83 51.10 -39.40 -29.94
N ARG A 84 50.89 -39.92 -28.73
CA ARG A 84 51.25 -41.32 -28.40
C ARG A 84 50.46 -42.33 -29.23
N ARG A 85 49.18 -42.05 -29.51
CA ARG A 85 48.34 -42.89 -30.38
C ARG A 85 48.84 -42.86 -31.83
N GLU A 86 49.24 -41.70 -32.33
CA GLU A 86 49.80 -41.54 -33.66
C GLU A 86 51.13 -42.28 -33.80
N GLU A 87 52.06 -42.11 -32.85
CA GLU A 87 53.32 -42.86 -32.77
C GLU A 87 53.05 -44.39 -32.78
N MET A 88 52.04 -44.86 -32.04
CA MET A 88 51.67 -46.27 -32.02
C MET A 88 51.12 -46.74 -33.38
N ILE A 89 50.25 -45.96 -34.02
CA ILE A 89 49.67 -46.30 -35.33
C ILE A 89 50.74 -46.33 -36.40
N GLU A 90 51.68 -45.38 -36.39
CA GLU A 90 52.82 -45.34 -37.31
C GLU A 90 53.67 -46.62 -37.18
N ARG A 91 54.05 -47.00 -35.95
CA ARG A 91 54.84 -48.21 -35.71
C ARG A 91 54.09 -49.49 -36.11
N LEU A 92 52.79 -49.55 -35.84
CA LEU A 92 51.94 -50.68 -36.23
C LEU A 92 51.77 -50.76 -37.75
N SER A 93 51.57 -49.64 -38.42
CA SER A 93 51.46 -49.56 -39.88
C SER A 93 52.77 -49.98 -40.55
N TYR A 94 53.91 -49.52 -40.02
CA TYR A 94 55.23 -49.94 -40.48
C TYR A 94 55.40 -51.46 -40.34
N ALA A 95 55.13 -52.01 -39.16
CA ALA A 95 55.22 -53.46 -38.93
C ALA A 95 54.24 -54.25 -39.81
N GLN A 96 53.03 -53.75 -40.01
CA GLN A 96 52.04 -54.35 -40.90
C GLN A 96 52.54 -54.38 -42.34
N ASN A 97 53.14 -53.29 -42.82
CA ASN A 97 53.69 -53.23 -44.17
C ASN A 97 54.83 -54.25 -44.36
N GLU A 98 55.75 -54.37 -43.40
CA GLU A 98 56.81 -55.40 -43.43
C GLU A 98 56.23 -56.82 -43.47
N ILE A 99 55.19 -57.10 -42.67
CA ILE A 99 54.49 -58.39 -42.67
C ILE A 99 53.79 -58.64 -44.00
N LEU A 100 53.15 -57.63 -44.60
CA LEU A 100 52.50 -57.74 -45.91
C LEU A 100 53.52 -57.96 -47.02
N CYS A 101 54.68 -57.30 -46.98
CA CYS A 101 55.79 -57.57 -47.91
C CYS A 101 56.30 -59.01 -47.78
N ALA A 102 56.45 -59.52 -46.55
CA ALA A 102 56.83 -60.91 -46.31
C ALA A 102 55.75 -61.89 -46.80
N LEU A 103 54.46 -61.56 -46.59
CA LEU A 103 53.33 -62.34 -47.09
C LEU A 103 53.31 -62.37 -48.62
N ASP A 104 53.56 -61.24 -49.28
CA ASP A 104 53.67 -61.11 -50.72
C ASP A 104 54.81 -61.96 -51.28
N PHE A 105 55.99 -61.91 -50.63
CA PHE A 105 57.15 -62.73 -50.99
C PHE A 105 56.84 -64.23 -50.90
N VAL A 106 56.28 -64.69 -49.77
CA VAL A 106 55.92 -66.10 -49.58
C VAL A 106 54.81 -66.52 -50.55
N SER A 107 53.80 -65.68 -50.73
CA SER A 107 52.68 -65.93 -51.65
C SER A 107 53.18 -66.07 -53.10
N LEU A 108 54.08 -65.19 -53.56
CA LEU A 108 54.69 -65.28 -54.88
C LEU A 108 55.52 -66.57 -55.04
N LEU A 109 56.29 -66.96 -54.03
CA LEU A 109 57.09 -68.20 -54.05
C LEU A 109 56.24 -69.46 -54.20
N ILE A 110 55.13 -69.57 -53.46
CA ILE A 110 54.27 -70.76 -53.47
C ILE A 110 53.20 -70.73 -54.57
N SER A 111 52.92 -69.56 -55.13
CA SER A 111 51.88 -69.35 -56.16
C SER A 111 52.02 -70.25 -57.40
N LYS A 112 53.24 -70.72 -57.69
CA LYS A 112 53.53 -71.68 -58.76
C LYS A 112 52.88 -73.05 -58.54
N GLN A 113 52.77 -73.48 -57.28
CA GLN A 113 52.29 -74.82 -56.90
C GLN A 113 50.88 -74.78 -56.31
N TRP A 114 50.49 -73.67 -55.69
CA TRP A 114 49.22 -73.55 -54.97
C TRP A 114 48.44 -72.30 -55.41
N ILE A 115 47.36 -72.51 -56.16
CA ILE A 115 46.52 -71.46 -56.76
C ILE A 115 45.90 -70.50 -55.71
N PRO A 116 45.42 -70.95 -54.54
CA PRO A 116 44.86 -70.05 -53.51
C PRO A 116 45.83 -69.00 -52.98
N ALA A 117 47.15 -69.23 -53.03
CA ALA A 117 48.14 -68.24 -52.60
C ALA A 117 48.17 -66.99 -53.49
N GLN A 118 47.64 -67.08 -54.70
CA GLN A 118 47.43 -65.89 -55.54
C GLN A 118 46.42 -64.94 -54.91
N GLY A 119 45.49 -65.44 -54.09
CA GLY A 119 44.51 -64.61 -53.38
C GLY A 119 45.14 -63.68 -52.35
N SER A 120 46.23 -64.09 -51.70
CA SER A 120 46.93 -63.33 -50.65
C SER A 120 48.00 -62.37 -51.17
N MET A 121 48.29 -62.38 -52.47
CA MET A 121 49.21 -61.42 -53.10
C MET A 121 48.54 -60.05 -53.27
N SER A 122 49.28 -58.98 -53.01
CA SER A 122 48.85 -57.62 -53.26
C SER A 122 48.57 -57.35 -54.76
N PRO A 123 47.61 -56.47 -55.09
CA PRO A 123 47.32 -56.13 -56.47
C PRO A 123 48.54 -55.56 -57.23
N ALA A 124 49.31 -54.70 -56.57
CA ALA A 124 50.50 -54.09 -57.15
C ALA A 124 51.58 -55.13 -57.55
N LEU A 125 51.71 -56.22 -56.79
CA LEU A 125 52.63 -57.29 -57.12
C LEU A 125 52.12 -58.14 -58.30
N LYS A 126 50.82 -58.41 -58.37
CA LYS A 126 50.21 -59.18 -59.47
C LYS A 126 50.36 -58.48 -60.82
N ASP A 127 50.25 -57.16 -60.82
CA ASP A 127 50.35 -56.36 -62.05
C ASP A 127 51.81 -56.20 -62.52
N SER A 128 52.77 -56.20 -61.59
CA SER A 128 54.19 -55.98 -61.91
C SER A 128 54.95 -57.26 -62.27
N VAL A 129 54.58 -58.42 -61.71
CA VAL A 129 55.32 -59.68 -61.89
C VAL A 129 54.38 -60.84 -62.15
N PRO A 130 54.62 -61.66 -63.20
CA PRO A 130 53.85 -62.87 -63.45
C PRO A 130 53.91 -63.86 -62.28
N VAL A 131 52.79 -64.55 -62.05
CA VAL A 131 52.67 -65.56 -61.00
C VAL A 131 53.68 -66.69 -61.19
N GLY A 132 54.30 -67.16 -60.10
CA GLY A 132 55.24 -68.29 -60.12
C GLY A 132 56.68 -67.96 -60.58
N THR A 133 57.05 -66.68 -60.58
CA THR A 133 58.40 -66.21 -60.97
C THR A 133 59.51 -66.69 -60.04
N LEU A 134 59.24 -66.88 -58.74
CA LEU A 134 60.22 -67.35 -57.78
C LEU A 134 60.26 -68.88 -57.70
N ALA A 135 61.45 -69.45 -57.54
CA ALA A 135 61.66 -70.88 -57.31
C ALA A 135 62.58 -71.10 -56.11
N GLY A 136 62.17 -71.97 -55.20
CA GLY A 136 63.00 -72.39 -54.06
C GLY A 136 64.06 -73.40 -54.51
N ARG A 137 65.33 -73.15 -54.18
CA ARG A 137 66.42 -74.13 -54.31
C ARG A 137 67.03 -74.36 -52.94
N VAL A 138 67.04 -75.62 -52.49
CA VAL A 138 67.71 -75.99 -51.23
C VAL A 138 69.23 -75.93 -51.46
N LEU A 139 69.88 -75.00 -50.78
CA LEU A 139 71.34 -74.93 -50.72
C LEU A 139 71.81 -75.70 -49.48
N PRO A 140 72.92 -76.46 -49.56
CA PRO A 140 73.50 -77.09 -48.37
C PRO A 140 73.91 -76.01 -47.36
N SER A 141 73.44 -76.13 -46.11
CA SER A 141 73.75 -75.13 -45.09
C SER A 141 75.25 -75.14 -44.81
N LYS A 142 75.92 -74.00 -45.04
CA LYS A 142 77.30 -73.85 -44.58
C LYS A 142 77.24 -73.77 -43.04
N PRO A 143 77.84 -74.71 -42.29
CA PRO A 143 77.84 -74.61 -40.83
C PRO A 143 78.53 -73.31 -40.47
N LEU A 144 77.85 -72.48 -39.67
CA LEU A 144 78.42 -71.28 -39.08
C LEU A 144 79.69 -71.69 -38.33
N SER A 145 80.74 -70.85 -38.39
CA SER A 145 81.96 -71.12 -37.62
C SER A 145 81.62 -71.25 -36.13
N SER A 146 82.35 -72.11 -35.42
CA SER A 146 82.13 -72.34 -33.98
C SER A 146 82.26 -71.04 -33.16
N THR A 147 83.08 -70.09 -33.62
CA THR A 147 83.20 -68.74 -33.08
C THR A 147 81.94 -67.90 -33.32
N ALA A 148 81.37 -67.89 -34.53
CA ALA A 148 80.16 -67.14 -34.84
C ALA A 148 78.93 -67.69 -34.08
N GLN A 149 78.82 -69.02 -33.93
CA GLN A 149 77.77 -69.63 -33.10
C GLN A 149 77.88 -69.20 -31.64
N ARG A 150 79.08 -69.26 -31.05
CA ARG A 150 79.31 -68.82 -29.66
C ARG A 150 78.96 -67.34 -29.47
N GLN A 151 79.33 -66.48 -30.42
CA GLN A 151 78.98 -65.05 -30.39
C GLN A 151 77.47 -64.83 -30.48
N LEU A 152 76.77 -65.52 -31.39
CA LEU A 152 75.32 -65.41 -31.54
C LEU A 152 74.58 -65.92 -30.30
N THR A 153 75.02 -67.05 -29.73
CA THR A 153 74.47 -67.58 -28.48
C THR A 153 74.70 -66.61 -27.32
N SER A 154 75.91 -66.06 -27.19
CA SER A 154 76.22 -65.06 -26.15
C SER A 154 75.40 -63.78 -26.32
N ALA A 155 75.27 -63.26 -27.54
CA ALA A 155 74.44 -62.09 -27.83
C ALA A 155 72.96 -62.35 -27.53
N SER A 156 72.43 -63.51 -27.90
CA SER A 156 71.03 -63.88 -27.60
C SER A 156 70.77 -64.05 -26.10
N GLN A 157 71.74 -64.62 -25.36
CA GLN A 157 71.68 -64.72 -23.90
C GLN A 157 71.74 -63.33 -23.25
N GLY A 158 72.62 -62.44 -23.72
CA GLY A 158 72.73 -61.06 -23.28
C GLY A 158 71.45 -60.25 -23.52
N TRP A 159 70.89 -60.30 -24.73
CA TRP A 159 69.61 -59.66 -25.05
C TRP A 159 68.45 -60.19 -24.20
N ARG A 160 68.40 -61.50 -23.93
CA ARG A 160 67.39 -62.07 -23.03
C ARG A 160 67.57 -61.59 -21.59
N ALA A 161 68.80 -61.62 -21.07
CA ALA A 161 69.10 -61.14 -19.72
C ALA A 161 68.75 -59.67 -19.54
N GLU A 162 69.12 -58.81 -20.50
CA GLU A 162 68.78 -57.39 -20.48
C GLU A 162 67.26 -57.16 -20.60
N SER A 163 66.57 -57.95 -21.43
CA SER A 163 65.10 -57.88 -21.52
C SER A 163 64.41 -58.24 -20.20
N PHE A 164 64.90 -59.26 -19.48
CA PHE A 164 64.38 -59.63 -18.17
C PHE A 164 64.69 -58.57 -17.11
N ARG A 165 65.88 -57.98 -17.16
CA ARG A 165 66.25 -56.87 -16.29
C ARG A 165 65.34 -55.66 -16.51
N SER A 166 65.18 -55.21 -17.76
CA SER A 166 64.28 -54.10 -18.11
C SER A 166 62.83 -54.38 -17.72
N ALA A 167 62.35 -55.62 -17.90
CA ALA A 167 61.02 -56.01 -17.45
C ALA A 167 60.88 -55.96 -15.92
N SER A 168 61.89 -56.44 -15.18
CA SER A 168 61.91 -56.40 -13.71
C SER A 168 61.90 -54.97 -13.18
N GLU A 169 62.73 -54.08 -13.72
CA GLU A 169 62.79 -52.66 -13.34
C GLU A 169 61.46 -51.94 -13.63
N LYS A 170 60.84 -52.19 -14.79
CA LYS A 170 59.52 -51.64 -15.15
C LYS A 170 58.39 -52.18 -14.26
N LEU A 171 58.43 -53.46 -13.89
CA LEU A 171 57.45 -54.04 -12.97
C LEU A 171 57.64 -53.52 -11.54
N SER A 172 58.88 -53.31 -11.10
CA SER A 172 59.19 -52.75 -9.79
C SER A 172 58.73 -51.29 -9.68
N SER A 173 59.05 -50.45 -10.67
CA SER A 173 58.55 -49.07 -10.74
C SER A 173 57.03 -48.98 -10.86
N ALA A 174 56.39 -49.88 -11.62
CA ALA A 174 54.94 -49.98 -11.66
C ALA A 174 54.35 -50.37 -10.30
N SER A 175 54.99 -51.29 -9.58
CA SER A 175 54.58 -51.72 -8.23
C SER A 175 54.64 -50.57 -7.22
N THR A 176 55.75 -49.83 -7.17
CA THR A 176 55.89 -48.68 -6.25
C THR A 176 54.88 -47.57 -6.57
N ARG A 177 54.60 -47.33 -7.85
CA ARG A 177 53.56 -46.39 -8.28
C ARG A 177 52.17 -46.86 -7.85
N LEU A 178 51.85 -48.14 -8.01
CA LEU A 178 50.56 -48.71 -7.59
C LEU A 178 50.41 -48.68 -6.06
N GLN A 179 51.48 -48.93 -5.30
CA GLN A 179 51.48 -48.83 -3.85
C GLN A 179 51.14 -47.40 -3.39
N LYS A 180 51.79 -46.38 -3.95
CA LYS A 180 51.46 -44.97 -3.65
C LYS A 180 50.01 -44.63 -4.00
N GLY A 181 49.49 -45.18 -5.11
CA GLY A 181 48.08 -45.04 -5.48
C GLY A 181 47.14 -45.68 -4.46
N ALA A 182 47.47 -46.88 -3.98
CA ALA A 182 46.69 -47.60 -2.96
C ALA A 182 46.70 -46.88 -1.61
N GLU A 183 47.83 -46.29 -1.20
CA GLU A 183 47.93 -45.48 0.02
C GLU A 183 47.03 -44.23 -0.04
N ARG A 184 47.05 -43.50 -1.17
CA ARG A 184 46.14 -42.36 -1.39
C ARG A 184 44.67 -42.78 -1.38
N GLU A 185 44.34 -43.91 -2.01
CA GLU A 185 42.99 -44.44 -2.03
C GLU A 185 42.52 -44.90 -0.64
N ALA A 186 43.41 -45.47 0.18
CA ALA A 186 43.11 -45.83 1.56
C ALA A 186 42.75 -44.60 2.41
N GLU A 187 43.50 -43.50 2.28
CA GLU A 187 43.19 -42.24 2.98
C GLU A 187 41.85 -41.65 2.54
N TYR A 188 41.58 -41.64 1.23
CA TYR A 188 40.30 -41.22 0.67
C TYR A 188 39.12 -42.01 1.27
N TRP A 189 39.20 -43.34 1.29
CA TRP A 189 38.14 -44.19 1.85
C TRP A 189 38.01 -44.06 3.36
N ALA A 190 39.11 -43.80 4.08
CA ALA A 190 39.08 -43.53 5.52
C ALA A 190 38.27 -42.25 5.83
N GLN A 191 38.50 -41.18 5.07
CA GLN A 191 37.76 -39.92 5.22
C GLN A 191 36.29 -40.04 4.78
N VAL A 192 36.00 -40.77 3.70
CA VAL A 192 34.61 -41.10 3.31
C VAL A 192 33.90 -41.89 4.42
N THR A 193 34.59 -42.84 5.05
CA THR A 193 34.04 -43.63 6.16
C THR A 193 33.76 -42.76 7.38
N LYS A 194 34.64 -41.78 7.67
CA LYS A 194 34.43 -40.76 8.71
C LYS A 194 33.14 -39.97 8.45
N LEU A 195 32.89 -39.53 7.21
CA LEU A 195 31.65 -38.83 6.83
C LEU A 195 30.40 -39.71 7.01
N THR A 196 30.46 -40.98 6.61
CA THR A 196 29.32 -41.89 6.81
C THR A 196 29.06 -42.20 8.28
N ASN A 197 30.11 -42.32 9.10
CA ASN A 197 29.99 -42.53 10.55
C ASN A 197 29.39 -41.32 11.27
N GLN A 198 29.59 -40.11 10.73
CA GLN A 198 28.93 -38.88 11.20
C GLN A 198 27.45 -38.77 10.76
N GLY A 199 26.95 -39.71 9.95
CA GLY A 199 25.55 -39.77 9.53
C GLY A 199 25.25 -39.10 8.18
N TRP A 200 26.27 -38.68 7.42
CA TRP A 200 26.06 -38.15 6.06
C TRP A 200 25.80 -39.27 5.06
N MET A 201 24.79 -39.08 4.20
CA MET A 201 24.49 -40.04 3.14
C MET A 201 25.44 -39.87 1.96
N VAL A 202 26.10 -40.95 1.55
CA VAL A 202 27.02 -40.97 0.40
C VAL A 202 26.46 -41.88 -0.68
N SER A 203 26.49 -41.44 -1.94
CA SER A 203 25.99 -42.24 -3.07
C SER A 203 26.81 -42.03 -4.35
N ARG A 204 26.70 -42.98 -5.28
CA ARG A 204 27.28 -42.89 -6.63
C ARG A 204 26.29 -42.27 -7.61
N LEU A 205 26.79 -41.58 -8.63
CA LEU A 205 25.95 -40.98 -9.66
C LEU A 205 25.42 -42.05 -10.64
N PRO A 206 24.15 -41.98 -11.11
CA PRO A 206 23.62 -42.95 -12.07
C PRO A 206 24.36 -42.98 -13.42
N HIS A 207 24.82 -41.81 -13.88
CA HIS A 207 25.47 -41.64 -15.19
C HIS A 207 27.00 -41.82 -15.12
N ASP A 208 27.61 -41.61 -13.95
CA ASP A 208 29.03 -41.84 -13.72
C ASP A 208 29.24 -42.75 -12.50
N ARG A 209 29.48 -44.03 -12.78
CA ARG A 209 29.68 -45.05 -11.74
C ARG A 209 30.95 -44.84 -10.92
N LYS A 210 31.89 -44.02 -11.38
CA LYS A 210 33.16 -43.74 -10.69
C LYS A 210 33.04 -42.54 -9.74
N ALA A 211 32.13 -41.62 -10.00
CA ALA A 211 31.93 -40.44 -9.17
C ALA A 211 31.13 -40.78 -7.89
N ILE A 212 31.67 -40.37 -6.75
CA ILE A 212 31.04 -40.47 -5.43
C ILE A 212 30.73 -39.06 -4.95
N GLY A 213 29.59 -38.89 -4.29
CA GLY A 213 29.25 -37.62 -3.68
C GLY A 213 28.45 -37.78 -2.41
N VAL A 214 28.41 -36.69 -1.64
CA VAL A 214 27.69 -36.58 -0.38
C VAL A 214 26.38 -35.83 -0.60
N HIS A 215 25.30 -36.37 -0.03
CA HIS A 215 24.02 -35.69 0.05
C HIS A 215 23.99 -34.83 1.30
N PHE A 216 23.82 -33.53 1.10
CA PHE A 216 23.71 -32.54 2.16
C PHE A 216 22.35 -31.84 2.16
N GLY A 217 21.61 -31.88 1.06
CA GLY A 217 20.26 -31.31 0.98
C GLY A 217 19.22 -32.15 1.70
N VAL A 218 18.14 -31.50 2.11
CA VAL A 218 17.02 -32.17 2.78
C VAL A 218 16.20 -32.94 1.75
N SER A 219 15.98 -34.24 1.98
CA SER A 219 15.25 -35.11 1.02
C SER A 219 13.81 -34.67 0.78
N HIS A 220 13.21 -33.95 1.73
CA HIS A 220 11.85 -33.45 1.74
C HIS A 220 11.69 -32.01 1.21
N SER A 221 12.78 -31.37 0.80
CA SER A 221 12.77 -30.08 0.10
C SER A 221 12.01 -30.15 -1.23
N ALA A 222 11.70 -28.98 -1.79
CA ALA A 222 11.15 -28.90 -3.13
C ALA A 222 12.08 -29.56 -4.17
N PRO A 223 11.55 -30.21 -5.23
CA PRO A 223 12.35 -31.04 -6.14
C PRO A 223 13.59 -30.36 -6.71
N GLN A 224 13.45 -29.09 -7.09
CA GLN A 224 14.52 -28.26 -7.66
C GLN A 224 15.70 -27.99 -6.71
N PHE A 225 15.49 -28.04 -5.39
CA PHE A 225 16.54 -27.87 -4.37
C PHE A 225 17.07 -29.21 -3.89
N ARG A 226 16.21 -30.24 -3.81
CA ARG A 226 16.63 -31.61 -3.51
C ARG A 226 17.69 -32.09 -4.51
N ASP A 227 17.46 -31.86 -5.81
CA ASP A 227 18.39 -32.31 -6.85
C ASP A 227 19.72 -31.51 -6.85
N ARG A 228 19.76 -30.35 -6.18
CA ARG A 228 20.97 -29.54 -5.95
C ARG A 228 21.70 -29.89 -4.65
N GLY A 229 21.11 -30.69 -3.79
CA GLY A 229 21.64 -31.09 -2.49
C GLY A 229 22.74 -32.16 -2.52
N PHE A 230 23.49 -32.25 -3.61
CA PHE A 230 24.51 -33.27 -3.85
C PHE A 230 25.83 -32.62 -4.28
N ALA A 231 26.92 -32.95 -3.59
CA ALA A 231 28.26 -32.47 -3.91
C ALA A 231 29.22 -33.63 -4.18
N PHE A 232 30.07 -33.48 -5.19
CA PHE A 232 31.09 -34.47 -5.52
C PHE A 232 32.25 -34.42 -4.52
N LEU A 233 32.73 -35.60 -4.15
CA LEU A 233 33.95 -35.78 -3.38
C LEU A 233 35.09 -36.01 -4.38
N ARG A 234 36.08 -35.12 -4.38
CA ARG A 234 37.28 -35.21 -5.20
C ARG A 234 38.46 -35.59 -4.31
N GLN A 235 39.29 -36.49 -4.81
CA GLN A 235 40.56 -36.84 -4.18
C GLN A 235 41.62 -35.82 -4.59
N LEU A 236 42.34 -35.26 -3.62
CA LEU A 236 43.52 -34.42 -3.85
C LEU A 236 44.80 -35.27 -4.01
N ASN A 237 45.90 -34.60 -4.40
CA ASN A 237 47.20 -35.24 -4.65
C ASN A 237 47.80 -35.93 -3.41
N ASP A 238 47.40 -35.49 -2.21
CA ASP A 238 47.77 -36.04 -0.91
C ASP A 238 46.85 -37.20 -0.45
N GLY A 239 45.78 -37.50 -1.19
CA GLY A 239 44.77 -38.51 -0.83
C GLY A 239 43.61 -37.96 0.00
N SER A 240 43.65 -36.68 0.40
CA SER A 240 42.56 -36.04 1.15
C SER A 240 41.33 -35.81 0.28
N VAL A 241 40.17 -35.74 0.93
CA VAL A 241 38.88 -35.53 0.28
C VAL A 241 38.57 -34.03 0.26
N THR A 242 38.20 -33.50 -0.89
CA THR A 242 37.67 -32.14 -1.01
C THR A 242 36.35 -32.13 -1.76
N LEU A 243 35.56 -31.09 -1.52
CA LEU A 243 34.33 -30.86 -2.26
C LEU A 243 34.64 -30.14 -3.57
N ASP A 244 33.93 -30.51 -4.64
CA ASP A 244 34.14 -29.88 -5.95
C ASP A 244 33.86 -28.36 -5.92
N GLN A 245 34.82 -27.55 -6.42
CA GLN A 245 34.83 -26.09 -6.31
C GLN A 245 33.60 -25.41 -6.95
N ARG A 246 32.96 -26.03 -7.95
CA ARG A 246 31.72 -25.52 -8.57
C ARG A 246 30.53 -25.52 -7.61
N SER A 247 30.57 -26.36 -6.58
CA SER A 247 29.58 -26.41 -5.50
C SER A 247 29.95 -25.48 -4.35
N ALA A 248 31.25 -25.32 -4.06
CA ALA A 248 31.77 -24.47 -2.98
C ALA A 248 31.64 -22.96 -3.26
N GLN A 249 31.70 -22.51 -4.52
CA GLN A 249 31.53 -21.10 -4.90
C GLN A 249 30.10 -20.54 -4.69
N ARG A 250 29.14 -21.37 -4.26
CA ARG A 250 27.76 -20.94 -4.03
C ARG A 250 27.49 -20.44 -2.60
N SER A 251 28.41 -20.64 -1.66
CA SER A 251 28.13 -20.44 -0.24
C SER A 251 28.42 -18.99 0.19
N GLN A 252 27.39 -18.37 0.77
CA GLN A 252 27.40 -17.35 1.86
C GLN A 252 26.15 -16.46 1.88
N LYS A 253 25.19 -16.68 0.99
CA LYS A 253 23.94 -15.92 0.99
C LYS A 253 23.04 -16.34 2.15
N ALA A 254 22.54 -15.35 2.88
CA ALA A 254 21.60 -15.54 3.98
C ALA A 254 20.41 -14.58 3.86
N LEU A 255 19.30 -14.93 4.48
CA LEU A 255 18.14 -14.05 4.60
C LEU A 255 18.25 -13.18 5.85
N GLY A 256 18.44 -11.86 5.65
CA GLY A 256 18.34 -10.84 6.68
C GLY A 256 16.95 -10.23 6.75
N VAL A 257 16.49 -9.93 7.96
CA VAL A 257 15.19 -9.28 8.20
C VAL A 257 15.41 -7.88 8.76
N TYR A 258 14.86 -6.88 8.08
CA TYR A 258 14.91 -5.48 8.50
C TYR A 258 13.49 -4.96 8.79
N ILE A 259 13.37 -4.12 9.82
CA ILE A 259 12.17 -3.31 10.09
C ILE A 259 12.44 -1.90 9.57
N VAL A 260 11.52 -1.36 8.77
CA VAL A 260 11.59 -0.01 8.19
C VAL A 260 10.41 0.81 8.69
N ARG A 261 10.68 1.97 9.30
CA ARG A 261 9.70 2.98 9.73
C ARG A 261 10.06 4.30 9.07
N ASP A 262 9.09 4.98 8.46
CA ASP A 262 9.30 6.29 7.81
C ASP A 262 10.54 6.30 6.89
N THR A 263 10.73 5.23 6.11
CA THR A 263 11.89 4.98 5.22
C THR A 263 13.25 4.74 5.87
N VAL A 264 13.32 4.72 7.20
CA VAL A 264 14.54 4.45 7.98
C VAL A 264 14.52 3.01 8.53
N LYS A 265 15.65 2.29 8.42
CA LYS A 265 15.81 0.96 9.03
C LYS A 265 15.98 1.10 10.54
N THR A 266 15.03 0.61 11.32
CA THR A 266 15.01 0.75 12.80
C THR A 266 15.37 -0.53 13.55
N GLY A 267 15.14 -1.70 12.94
CA GLY A 267 15.46 -3.01 13.50
C GLY A 267 16.11 -3.94 12.48
N PHE A 268 16.95 -4.86 12.95
CA PHE A 268 17.66 -5.82 12.11
C PHE A 268 17.89 -7.13 12.85
N TYR A 269 17.69 -8.25 12.15
CA TYR A 269 18.12 -9.56 12.62
C TYR A 269 18.67 -10.39 11.46
N LEU A 270 19.81 -11.04 11.73
CA LEU A 270 20.43 -12.02 10.84
C LEU A 270 20.67 -13.30 11.63
N PHE A 271 20.13 -14.40 11.14
CA PHE A 271 20.36 -15.71 11.73
C PHE A 271 21.81 -16.14 11.46
N LYS A 272 22.64 -16.20 12.50
CA LYS A 272 24.03 -16.69 12.40
C LYS A 272 24.13 -18.05 13.11
N PRO A 273 24.59 -19.12 12.43
CA PRO A 273 24.84 -20.39 13.10
C PRO A 273 25.96 -20.23 14.15
N GLN A 274 25.70 -20.73 15.35
CA GLN A 274 26.43 -20.48 16.61
C GLN A 274 27.94 -20.85 16.58
N LYS A 275 28.41 -21.58 15.56
CA LYS A 275 29.82 -21.99 15.42
C LYS A 275 30.73 -21.00 14.69
N MET A 276 30.21 -19.92 14.09
CA MET A 276 31.08 -18.95 13.40
C MET A 276 31.85 -17.98 14.33
N CYS A 277 31.54 -17.93 15.63
CA CYS A 277 32.14 -16.95 16.55
C CYS A 277 33.53 -17.34 17.09
N ASN A 278 33.96 -18.60 17.00
CA ASN A 278 35.27 -19.05 17.49
C ASN A 278 36.07 -19.68 16.35
N ARG A 279 36.59 -18.83 15.44
CA ARG A 279 37.47 -19.26 14.36
C ARG A 279 38.90 -19.44 14.88
N SER A 280 39.40 -20.67 14.87
CA SER A 280 40.83 -20.94 14.70
C SER A 280 41.09 -21.22 13.21
N ALA A 281 42.25 -20.84 12.66
CA ALA A 281 42.58 -21.05 11.25
C ALA A 281 42.70 -22.55 10.87
N GLU A 282 42.77 -23.44 11.87
CA GLU A 282 42.89 -24.89 11.68
C GLU A 282 41.54 -25.59 11.53
N ASP A 283 40.42 -24.93 11.88
CA ASP A 283 39.07 -25.50 11.82
C ASP A 283 38.35 -25.26 10.46
N GLU A 284 38.85 -24.34 9.61
CA GLU A 284 38.22 -24.04 8.29
C GLU A 284 38.44 -25.14 7.24
N ASP A 285 39.42 -26.03 7.45
CA ASP A 285 39.73 -27.15 6.53
C ASP A 285 38.92 -28.42 6.80
N ASP A 286 38.04 -28.44 7.83
CA ASP A 286 37.17 -29.59 8.06
C ASP A 286 36.03 -29.62 7.03
N ILE A 287 36.10 -30.60 6.12
CA ILE A 287 35.08 -30.94 5.13
C ILE A 287 33.67 -30.93 5.74
N THR A 288 33.54 -31.39 6.99
CA THR A 288 32.26 -31.44 7.71
C THR A 288 31.63 -30.05 7.86
N GLN A 289 32.44 -29.03 8.15
CA GLN A 289 31.95 -27.66 8.26
C GLN A 289 31.54 -27.09 6.91
N GLN A 290 32.30 -27.39 5.85
CA GLN A 290 31.95 -26.99 4.49
C GLN A 290 30.61 -27.62 4.06
N ILE A 291 30.37 -28.89 4.40
CA ILE A 291 29.08 -29.57 4.16
C ILE A 291 27.94 -28.87 4.92
N MET A 292 28.14 -28.53 6.20
CA MET A 292 27.13 -27.81 6.99
C MET A 292 26.82 -26.43 6.39
N GLN A 293 27.84 -25.68 5.97
CA GLN A 293 27.67 -24.38 5.33
C GLN A 293 26.91 -24.49 4.01
N MET A 294 27.24 -25.47 3.16
CA MET A 294 26.49 -25.71 1.91
C MET A 294 25.04 -26.10 2.16
N ARG A 295 24.78 -26.92 3.19
CA ARG A 295 23.41 -27.28 3.61
C ARG A 295 22.63 -26.05 4.06
N ASP A 296 23.21 -25.25 4.95
CA ASP A 296 22.54 -24.08 5.52
C ASP A 296 22.31 -23.02 4.41
N SER A 297 23.28 -22.81 3.50
CA SER A 297 23.12 -21.94 2.34
C SER A 297 22.03 -22.43 1.38
N LEU A 298 21.94 -23.74 1.12
CA LEU A 298 20.89 -24.31 0.27
C LEU A 298 19.51 -24.17 0.92
N PHE A 299 19.44 -24.28 2.24
CA PHE A 299 18.21 -24.05 3.00
C PHE A 299 17.74 -22.59 2.91
N GLU A 300 18.65 -21.63 3.04
CA GLU A 300 18.36 -20.20 2.87
C GLU A 300 17.93 -19.85 1.43
N GLU A 301 18.54 -20.46 0.42
CA GLU A 301 18.12 -20.34 -0.99
C GLU A 301 16.70 -20.87 -1.20
N GLU A 302 16.37 -22.03 -0.65
CA GLU A 302 15.02 -22.60 -0.71
C GLU A 302 14.01 -21.68 -0.02
N LEU A 303 14.38 -21.17 1.16
CA LEU A 303 13.54 -20.26 1.94
C LEU A 303 13.21 -19.00 1.14
N PHE A 304 14.21 -18.32 0.58
CA PHE A 304 13.98 -17.11 -0.20
C PHE A 304 13.16 -17.37 -1.47
N TYR A 305 13.39 -18.52 -2.13
CA TYR A 305 12.61 -18.91 -3.30
C TYR A 305 11.13 -19.12 -2.97
N GLU A 306 10.82 -19.85 -1.90
CA GLU A 306 9.44 -20.10 -1.49
C GLU A 306 8.76 -18.82 -0.96
N ILE A 307 9.50 -17.93 -0.28
CA ILE A 307 9.04 -16.57 0.06
C ILE A 307 8.66 -15.80 -1.21
N CYS A 308 9.51 -15.77 -2.24
CA CYS A 308 9.22 -15.10 -3.50
C CYS A 308 8.04 -15.73 -4.26
N ARG A 309 7.87 -17.06 -4.13
CA ARG A 309 6.76 -17.79 -4.74
C ARG A 309 5.43 -17.45 -4.06
N GLU A 310 5.39 -17.43 -2.73
CA GLU A 310 4.21 -17.01 -1.99
C GLU A 310 3.91 -15.51 -2.18
N ALA A 311 4.94 -14.66 -2.15
CA ALA A 311 4.83 -13.22 -2.34
C ALA A 311 4.10 -12.84 -3.64
N ARG A 312 4.28 -13.62 -4.72
CA ARG A 312 3.55 -13.43 -5.98
C ARG A 312 2.04 -13.65 -5.82
N THR A 313 1.65 -14.63 -5.01
CA THR A 313 0.24 -14.96 -4.76
C THR A 313 -0.44 -13.94 -3.84
N ILE A 314 0.33 -13.31 -2.93
CA ILE A 314 -0.19 -12.34 -1.95
C ILE A 314 0.19 -10.88 -2.27
N ALA A 315 0.52 -10.57 -3.52
CA ALA A 315 0.90 -9.21 -3.91
C ALA A 315 -0.20 -8.17 -3.61
N ASN A 316 -1.47 -8.58 -3.67
CA ASN A 316 -2.63 -7.76 -3.28
C ASN A 316 -2.67 -7.39 -1.79
N GLN A 317 -1.85 -8.03 -0.96
CA GLN A 317 -1.74 -7.75 0.47
C GLN A 317 -0.56 -6.81 0.77
N GLY A 318 -0.09 -5.99 -0.17
CA GLY A 318 1.00 -5.03 0.07
C GLY A 318 2.36 -5.71 0.23
N VAL A 319 2.58 -6.78 -0.54
CA VAL A 319 3.88 -7.47 -0.64
C VAL A 319 4.50 -7.13 -1.99
N HIS A 320 5.70 -6.56 -1.97
CA HIS A 320 6.43 -6.15 -3.15
C HIS A 320 7.73 -6.93 -3.29
N ILE A 321 8.00 -7.44 -4.49
CA ILE A 321 9.19 -8.22 -4.79
C ILE A 321 10.19 -7.33 -5.52
N ARG A 322 11.41 -7.26 -5.02
CA ARG A 322 12.60 -6.68 -5.66
C ARG A 322 13.60 -7.81 -5.97
N ALA A 323 14.62 -7.51 -6.77
CA ALA A 323 15.58 -8.52 -7.26
C ALA A 323 16.24 -9.36 -6.15
N GLN A 324 16.57 -8.74 -5.00
CA GLN A 324 17.21 -9.40 -3.85
C GLN A 324 16.46 -9.13 -2.54
N ALA A 325 15.23 -8.60 -2.60
CA ALA A 325 14.47 -8.27 -1.40
C ALA A 325 12.97 -8.46 -1.58
N VAL A 326 12.27 -8.83 -0.51
CA VAL A 326 10.81 -8.86 -0.45
C VAL A 326 10.35 -7.92 0.65
N ASP A 327 9.59 -6.92 0.26
CA ASP A 327 9.05 -5.89 1.15
C ASP A 327 7.60 -6.21 1.49
N VAL A 328 7.26 -6.20 2.78
CA VAL A 328 5.94 -6.55 3.28
C VAL A 328 5.40 -5.41 4.15
N ALA A 329 4.31 -4.78 3.72
CA ALA A 329 3.65 -3.73 4.48
C ALA A 329 2.85 -4.29 5.66
N VAL A 330 3.19 -3.88 6.88
CA VAL A 330 2.51 -4.29 8.12
C VAL A 330 1.69 -3.12 8.66
N GLY A 331 0.49 -2.95 8.09
CA GLY A 331 -0.41 -1.85 8.43
C GLY A 331 0.16 -0.48 8.02
N THR A 332 -0.09 0.57 8.82
CA THR A 332 0.32 1.95 8.53
C THR A 332 1.62 2.40 9.20
N LYS A 333 2.19 1.60 10.11
CA LYS A 333 3.26 2.05 11.02
C LYS A 333 4.67 1.60 10.62
N TYR A 334 4.81 0.43 10.00
CA TYR A 334 6.13 -0.11 9.63
C TYR A 334 6.02 -1.13 8.50
N GLN A 335 7.15 -1.37 7.84
CA GLN A 335 7.33 -2.31 6.74
C GLN A 335 8.44 -3.30 7.09
N LEU A 336 8.27 -4.57 6.73
CA LEU A 336 9.31 -5.58 6.81
C LEU A 336 10.06 -5.61 5.48
N SER A 337 11.38 -5.71 5.51
CA SER A 337 12.21 -5.91 4.32
C SER A 337 13.06 -7.17 4.51
N LEU A 338 12.77 -8.20 3.73
CA LEU A 338 13.45 -9.50 3.74
C LEU A 338 14.51 -9.47 2.63
N VAL A 339 15.79 -9.36 2.97
CA VAL A 339 16.89 -9.18 2.01
C VAL A 339 17.73 -10.45 1.93
N PHE A 340 17.98 -10.93 0.71
CA PHE A 340 18.81 -12.10 0.44
C PHE A 340 20.10 -11.67 -0.26
N GLY A 341 21.24 -11.82 0.43
CA GLY A 341 22.52 -11.35 -0.07
C GLY A 341 23.72 -11.91 0.70
N GLU A 342 24.91 -11.60 0.19
CA GLU A 342 26.21 -11.82 0.84
C GLU A 342 26.53 -10.58 1.70
N ASP A 343 27.22 -10.77 2.83
CA ASP A 343 27.69 -9.69 3.71
C ASP A 343 26.62 -8.64 4.09
N LEU A 344 25.52 -9.10 4.70
CA LEU A 344 24.46 -8.23 5.19
C LEU A 344 24.92 -7.40 6.40
N ASP A 345 25.07 -6.10 6.19
CA ASP A 345 25.51 -5.14 7.23
C ASP A 345 24.54 -5.11 8.41
N ALA A 346 25.12 -5.21 9.61
CA ALA A 346 24.43 -4.95 10.86
C ALA A 346 24.21 -3.43 11.01
N VAL A 347 23.01 -2.98 10.68
CA VAL A 347 22.59 -1.60 10.94
C VAL A 347 22.53 -1.39 12.45
N ILE A 348 23.08 -0.27 12.96
CA ILE A 348 22.98 0.12 14.37
C ILE A 348 21.49 0.30 14.70
N SER A 349 20.86 -0.70 15.31
CA SER A 349 19.45 -0.65 15.67
C SER A 349 19.25 0.34 16.81
N THR A 350 18.32 1.28 16.65
CA THR A 350 17.96 2.23 17.71
C THR A 350 16.83 1.72 18.60
N ASN A 351 16.10 0.68 18.18
CA ASN A 351 14.89 0.19 18.87
C ASN A 351 14.95 -1.32 19.17
N THR A 352 14.90 -1.67 20.46
CA THR A 352 14.94 -3.06 20.95
C THR A 352 13.68 -3.86 20.59
N GLU A 353 12.50 -3.23 20.53
CA GLU A 353 11.26 -3.92 20.15
C GLU A 353 11.27 -4.34 18.67
N ASP A 354 11.80 -3.49 17.79
CA ASP A 354 11.88 -3.77 16.36
C ASP A 354 12.87 -4.92 16.08
N ASN A 355 13.93 -5.06 16.88
CA ASN A 355 14.82 -6.22 16.79
C ASN A 355 14.13 -7.52 17.19
N LEU A 356 13.31 -7.51 18.24
CA LEU A 356 12.54 -8.68 18.65
C LEU A 356 11.53 -9.10 17.57
N ILE A 357 10.92 -8.13 16.87
CA ILE A 357 10.03 -8.41 15.74
C ILE A 357 10.84 -9.01 14.58
N ALA A 358 12.01 -8.46 14.25
CA ALA A 358 12.87 -8.99 13.20
C ALA A 358 13.34 -10.42 13.51
N GLU A 359 13.74 -10.68 14.76
CA GLU A 359 14.09 -12.02 15.26
C GLU A 359 12.91 -12.99 15.16
N PHE A 360 11.73 -12.58 15.63
CA PHE A 360 10.51 -13.37 15.53
C PHE A 360 10.22 -13.78 14.08
N VAL A 361 10.23 -12.82 13.15
CA VAL A 361 9.99 -13.10 11.72
C VAL A 361 11.05 -14.05 11.16
N ALA A 362 12.33 -13.80 11.45
CA ALA A 362 13.43 -14.60 10.94
C ALA A 362 13.38 -16.06 11.43
N VAL A 363 13.06 -16.28 12.71
CA VAL A 363 12.95 -17.62 13.29
C VAL A 363 11.67 -18.32 12.81
N SER A 364 10.53 -17.63 12.79
CA SER A 364 9.26 -18.18 12.34
C SER A 364 9.31 -18.64 10.88
N LEU A 365 9.94 -17.88 9.98
CA LEU A 365 10.08 -18.28 8.56
C LEU A 365 10.81 -19.63 8.40
N ARG A 366 11.88 -19.84 9.18
CA ARG A 366 12.68 -21.07 9.15
C ARG A 366 11.91 -22.25 9.75
N LEU A 367 11.19 -22.02 10.86
CA LEU A 367 10.33 -23.04 11.46
C LEU A 367 9.17 -23.44 10.54
N LEU A 368 8.54 -22.48 9.85
CA LEU A 368 7.45 -22.76 8.90
C LEU A 368 7.95 -23.54 7.68
N LEU A 369 9.16 -23.27 7.19
CA LEU A 369 9.76 -24.08 6.12
C LEU A 369 10.01 -25.53 6.57
N ASN A 370 10.49 -25.73 7.81
CA ASN A 370 10.65 -27.07 8.38
C ASN A 370 9.29 -27.79 8.50
N ALA A 371 8.23 -27.10 8.94
CA ALA A 371 6.87 -27.66 8.93
C ALA A 371 6.40 -28.04 7.51
N ALA A 372 6.72 -27.21 6.50
CA ALA A 372 6.40 -27.53 5.11
C ALA A 372 7.14 -28.79 4.62
N HIS A 373 8.40 -28.98 5.03
CA HIS A 373 9.16 -30.20 4.76
C HIS A 373 8.54 -31.43 5.44
N GLU A 374 8.13 -31.34 6.70
CA GLU A 374 7.40 -32.41 7.39
C GLU A 374 6.08 -32.75 6.68
N GLN A 375 5.35 -31.72 6.20
CA GLN A 375 4.12 -31.93 5.45
C GLN A 375 4.38 -32.59 4.08
N ASN A 376 5.49 -32.28 3.42
CA ASN A 376 5.93 -32.98 2.22
C ASN A 376 6.24 -34.45 2.51
N LEU A 377 6.93 -34.73 3.62
CA LEU A 377 7.22 -36.09 4.09
C LEU A 377 5.92 -36.87 4.30
N ALA A 378 4.98 -36.30 5.08
CA ALA A 378 3.68 -36.91 5.33
C ALA A 378 2.89 -37.16 4.03
N ARG A 379 2.95 -36.25 3.06
CA ARG A 379 2.33 -36.43 1.73
C ARG A 379 2.97 -37.56 0.93
N ARG A 380 4.30 -37.71 1.00
CA ARG A 380 5.03 -38.79 0.30
C ARG A 380 4.81 -40.16 0.95
N SER A 381 4.60 -40.22 2.26
CA SER A 381 4.30 -41.46 2.98
C SER A 381 2.87 -41.98 2.74
N ARG A 382 1.98 -41.14 2.21
CA ARG A 382 0.62 -41.55 1.81
C ARG A 382 0.67 -42.30 0.47
N LYS A 383 -0.27 -43.25 0.28
CA LYS A 383 -0.41 -43.98 -0.99
C LYS A 383 -0.51 -43.00 -2.17
N ALA A 384 0.27 -43.25 -3.20
CA ALA A 384 0.30 -42.40 -4.39
C ALA A 384 -1.08 -42.36 -5.05
N ALA A 385 -1.64 -41.15 -5.21
CA ALA A 385 -2.86 -40.95 -5.98
C ALA A 385 -2.62 -41.30 -7.47
N PRO A 386 -3.63 -41.77 -8.22
CA PRO A 386 -3.51 -42.35 -9.56
C PRO A 386 -2.75 -41.46 -10.55
N LEU A 387 -1.92 -42.07 -11.40
CA LEU A 387 -1.08 -41.38 -12.38
C LEU A 387 -1.95 -40.53 -13.33
N THR A 388 -1.64 -39.24 -13.41
CA THR A 388 -2.29 -38.30 -14.32
C THR A 388 -1.30 -37.87 -15.40
N LEU A 389 -1.78 -37.68 -16.64
CA LEU A 389 -0.95 -37.21 -17.77
C LEU A 389 -0.35 -35.80 -17.53
N LYS A 390 -0.98 -34.99 -16.68
CA LYS A 390 -0.48 -33.67 -16.30
C LYS A 390 0.31 -33.74 -14.99
N PRO A 391 1.49 -33.08 -14.92
CA PRO A 391 2.19 -32.86 -13.65
C PRO A 391 1.26 -32.16 -12.66
N ARG A 392 1.17 -32.65 -11.43
CA ARG A 392 0.37 -31.99 -10.40
C ARG A 392 1.09 -30.72 -9.96
N HIS A 393 0.32 -29.63 -9.86
CA HIS A 393 0.83 -28.39 -9.29
C HIS A 393 1.24 -28.62 -7.83
N SER A 394 2.47 -28.28 -7.49
CA SER A 394 2.89 -28.26 -6.08
C SER A 394 2.16 -27.11 -5.38
N PRO A 395 1.46 -27.34 -4.26
CA PRO A 395 0.90 -26.24 -3.49
C PRO A 395 2.04 -25.33 -3.00
N GLU A 396 1.76 -24.04 -2.93
CA GLU A 396 2.67 -23.04 -2.39
C GLU A 396 2.73 -23.17 -0.87
N TYR A 397 3.90 -22.92 -0.29
CA TYR A 397 4.03 -22.90 1.16
C TYR A 397 3.45 -21.60 1.72
N ALA A 398 2.86 -21.68 2.90
CA ALA A 398 2.37 -20.54 3.64
C ALA A 398 3.43 -20.15 4.68
N LEU A 399 4.36 -19.29 4.29
CA LEU A 399 5.47 -18.83 5.11
C LEU A 399 5.22 -17.40 5.61
N ILE A 400 4.92 -16.47 4.70
CA ILE A 400 4.68 -15.05 4.96
C ILE A 400 3.28 -14.85 5.56
N ARG A 401 2.24 -15.47 4.99
CA ARG A 401 0.85 -15.23 5.42
C ARG A 401 0.58 -15.47 6.91
N PRO A 402 1.03 -16.58 7.52
CA PRO A 402 0.82 -16.83 8.95
C PRO A 402 1.44 -15.72 9.81
N ILE A 403 2.69 -15.36 9.52
CA ILE A 403 3.43 -14.32 10.25
C ILE A 403 2.76 -12.96 10.06
N LEU A 404 2.43 -12.60 8.82
CA LEU A 404 1.79 -11.34 8.48
C LEU A 404 0.40 -11.22 9.13
N ALA A 405 -0.36 -12.32 9.21
CA ALA A 405 -1.66 -12.34 9.88
C ALA A 405 -1.52 -12.00 11.37
N HIS A 406 -0.56 -12.60 12.08
CA HIS A 406 -0.31 -12.30 13.49
C HIS A 406 0.19 -10.86 13.72
N LEU A 407 1.09 -10.36 12.87
CA LEU A 407 1.61 -9.00 13.00
C LEU A 407 0.53 -7.94 12.72
N ARG A 408 -0.29 -8.16 11.69
CA ARG A 408 -1.45 -7.30 11.38
C ARG A 408 -2.50 -7.38 12.48
N HIS A 409 -2.79 -8.57 12.98
CA HIS A 409 -3.71 -8.76 14.09
C HIS A 409 -3.30 -7.96 15.31
N ARG A 410 -2.02 -8.03 15.71
CA ARG A 410 -1.50 -7.26 16.84
C ARG A 410 -1.63 -5.76 16.61
N ALA A 411 -1.27 -5.27 15.41
CA ALA A 411 -1.40 -3.86 15.07
C ALA A 411 -2.86 -3.38 15.12
N GLU A 412 -3.77 -4.17 14.56
CA GLU A 412 -5.19 -3.87 14.49
C GLU A 412 -5.86 -3.94 15.87
N ALA A 413 -5.53 -4.95 16.66
CA ALA A 413 -6.01 -5.10 18.04
C ALA A 413 -5.59 -3.91 18.91
N ILE A 414 -4.34 -3.44 18.78
CA ILE A 414 -3.85 -2.26 19.51
C ILE A 414 -4.58 -1.00 19.05
N ALA A 415 -4.75 -0.80 17.74
CA ALA A 415 -5.43 0.39 17.21
C ALA A 415 -6.90 0.44 17.67
N PHE A 416 -7.63 -0.66 17.51
CA PHE A 416 -9.01 -0.77 17.96
C PHE A 416 -9.17 -0.60 19.48
N TRP A 417 -8.21 -1.11 20.25
CA TRP A 417 -8.17 -0.92 21.70
C TRP A 417 -7.97 0.56 22.08
N THR A 418 -7.09 1.28 21.38
CA THR A 418 -6.89 2.71 21.57
C THR A 418 -8.16 3.48 21.24
N ASP A 419 -8.83 3.16 20.14
CA ASP A 419 -10.10 3.80 19.76
C ASP A 419 -11.17 3.57 20.83
N CYS A 420 -11.35 2.32 21.28
CA CYS A 420 -12.28 2.01 22.38
C CYS A 420 -11.94 2.77 23.68
N LYS A 421 -10.65 2.95 24.01
CA LYS A 421 -10.24 3.74 25.19
C LYS A 421 -10.63 5.20 25.07
N GLU A 422 -10.51 5.81 23.90
CA GLU A 422 -10.94 7.19 23.67
C GLU A 422 -12.47 7.32 23.81
N ILE A 423 -13.25 6.30 23.41
CA ILE A 423 -14.71 6.27 23.62
C ILE A 423 -15.07 6.18 25.11
N VAL A 424 -14.36 5.38 25.89
CA VAL A 424 -14.65 5.16 27.32
C VAL A 424 -14.25 6.37 28.18
N ARG A 425 -13.24 7.13 27.76
CA ARG A 425 -12.65 8.24 28.55
C ARG A 425 -13.68 9.30 28.99
N PRO A 426 -14.63 9.77 28.15
CA PRO A 426 -15.73 10.64 28.58
C PRO A 426 -16.64 10.02 29.65
N PHE A 427 -17.00 8.74 29.53
CA PHE A 427 -17.86 8.05 30.50
C PHE A 427 -17.19 7.92 31.87
N ALA A 428 -15.89 7.62 31.89
CA ALA A 428 -15.09 7.58 33.12
C ALA A 428 -15.01 8.96 33.80
N LYS A 429 -14.82 10.03 33.02
CA LYS A 429 -14.85 11.42 33.54
C LYS A 429 -16.23 11.80 34.10
N ALA A 430 -17.30 11.28 33.51
CA ALA A 430 -18.68 11.49 33.96
C ALA A 430 -19.07 10.62 35.19
N GLY A 431 -18.14 9.81 35.71
CA GLY A 431 -18.39 8.95 36.88
C GLY A 431 -19.26 7.72 36.58
N LEU A 432 -19.48 7.37 35.32
CA LEU A 432 -20.23 6.19 34.92
C LEU A 432 -19.31 4.95 34.95
N GLN A 433 -19.74 3.88 35.63
CA GLN A 433 -18.97 2.63 35.69
C GLN A 433 -19.02 1.90 34.35
N VAL A 434 -17.93 2.01 33.60
CA VAL A 434 -17.67 1.30 32.34
C VAL A 434 -16.36 0.55 32.49
N THR A 435 -16.34 -0.74 32.14
CA THR A 435 -15.12 -1.57 32.16
C THR A 435 -14.73 -1.98 30.76
N LEU A 436 -13.43 -2.09 30.53
CA LEU A 436 -12.86 -2.47 29.24
C LEU A 436 -11.73 -3.46 29.51
N ASP A 437 -11.94 -4.73 29.15
CA ASP A 437 -11.00 -5.83 29.39
C ASP A 437 -10.59 -6.51 28.08
N ILE A 438 -9.31 -6.87 27.95
CA ILE A 438 -8.81 -7.75 26.87
C ILE A 438 -8.63 -9.15 27.44
N GLU A 439 -9.30 -10.13 26.86
CA GLU A 439 -9.09 -11.54 27.18
C GLU A 439 -8.48 -12.27 25.99
N LYS A 440 -7.57 -13.22 26.25
CA LYS A 440 -7.14 -14.19 25.24
C LYS A 440 -8.31 -15.14 24.98
N SER A 441 -8.69 -15.28 23.71
CA SER A 441 -9.93 -15.95 23.28
C SER A 441 -10.09 -17.36 23.88
N THR A 442 -11.29 -17.67 24.39
CA THR A 442 -11.80 -19.05 24.55
C THR A 442 -12.70 -19.40 23.36
N THR A 443 -12.80 -20.68 23.02
CA THR A 443 -13.35 -21.23 21.76
C THR A 443 -14.83 -20.92 21.48
N LYS A 444 -15.61 -20.46 22.47
CA LYS A 444 -17.07 -20.30 22.33
C LYS A 444 -17.52 -19.07 21.53
N ALA A 445 -16.73 -18.00 21.47
CA ALA A 445 -17.13 -16.76 20.78
C ALA A 445 -16.94 -16.80 19.25
N PHE A 446 -16.31 -17.87 18.72
CA PHE A 446 -15.95 -17.98 17.30
C PHE A 446 -16.27 -19.37 16.74
N GLU A 447 -17.41 -19.97 17.12
CA GLU A 447 -17.82 -21.29 16.62
C GLU A 447 -17.90 -21.33 15.08
N ALA A 448 -18.23 -20.21 14.44
CA ALA A 448 -18.26 -20.08 12.98
C ALA A 448 -16.87 -20.07 12.29
N LEU A 449 -15.78 -19.88 13.03
CA LEU A 449 -14.39 -19.80 12.53
C LEU A 449 -13.50 -20.89 13.13
N ASN A 450 -14.09 -22.03 13.51
CA ASN A 450 -13.34 -23.13 14.10
C ASN A 450 -12.73 -23.99 12.97
N ILE A 451 -11.40 -24.00 12.87
CA ILE A 451 -10.65 -24.85 11.95
C ILE A 451 -10.01 -25.95 12.80
N GLU A 452 -10.27 -27.22 12.48
CA GLU A 452 -9.65 -28.36 13.17
C GLU A 452 -8.12 -28.29 13.02
N ALA A 453 -7.42 -28.16 14.16
CA ALA A 453 -5.98 -28.05 14.20
C ALA A 453 -5.32 -29.44 14.18
N PRO A 454 -4.33 -29.70 13.31
CA PRO A 454 -3.41 -30.82 13.47
C PRO A 454 -2.59 -30.70 14.77
N SER A 455 -2.18 -31.82 15.35
CA SER A 455 -1.59 -31.94 16.70
C SER A 455 -0.11 -31.49 16.84
N THR A 456 0.35 -30.47 16.12
CA THR A 456 1.74 -29.95 16.20
C THR A 456 1.76 -28.45 16.52
N PHE A 457 2.74 -27.98 17.30
CA PHE A 457 2.87 -26.56 17.71
C PHE A 457 2.82 -25.55 16.54
N LEU A 458 3.28 -25.94 15.35
CA LEU A 458 3.25 -25.10 14.15
C LEU A 458 1.85 -24.98 13.51
N SER A 459 0.89 -25.82 13.91
CA SER A 459 -0.50 -25.68 13.48
C SER A 459 -1.17 -24.46 14.11
N GLU A 460 -0.76 -24.03 15.31
CA GLU A 460 -1.32 -22.85 15.97
C GLU A 460 -1.04 -21.55 15.20
N MET A 461 0.14 -21.42 14.59
CA MET A 461 0.47 -20.28 13.72
C MET A 461 -0.35 -20.27 12.42
N MET A 462 -0.88 -21.42 12.01
CA MET A 462 -1.69 -21.57 10.80
C MET A 462 -3.17 -21.29 11.03
N ILE A 463 -3.60 -21.09 12.28
CA ILE A 463 -4.98 -20.76 12.67
C ILE A 463 -5.16 -19.23 12.63
N PRO A 464 -6.36 -18.72 12.31
CA PRO A 464 -6.67 -17.30 12.44
C PRO A 464 -6.28 -16.74 13.82
N ALA A 465 -5.58 -15.60 13.83
CA ALA A 465 -5.26 -14.89 15.06
C ALA A 465 -6.56 -14.28 15.63
N LYS A 466 -6.88 -14.59 16.88
CA LYS A 466 -8.14 -14.20 17.53
C LYS A 466 -7.87 -13.42 18.83
N SER A 467 -8.56 -12.30 19.00
CA SER A 467 -8.59 -11.50 20.23
C SER A 467 -10.03 -11.23 20.63
N ARG A 468 -10.31 -11.17 21.94
CA ARG A 468 -11.63 -10.84 22.48
C ARG A 468 -11.53 -9.60 23.36
N PHE A 469 -12.40 -8.64 23.11
CA PHE A 469 -12.58 -7.45 23.92
C PHE A 469 -13.93 -7.55 24.64
N LYS A 470 -13.93 -7.38 25.95
CA LYS A 470 -15.15 -7.36 26.76
C LYS A 470 -15.38 -5.94 27.24
N ILE A 471 -16.54 -5.39 26.91
CA ILE A 471 -16.94 -4.03 27.29
C ILE A 471 -18.13 -4.13 28.25
N GLY A 472 -17.91 -3.71 29.49
CA GLY A 472 -18.96 -3.55 30.49
C GLY A 472 -19.58 -2.17 30.40
N LEU A 473 -20.90 -2.12 30.22
CA LEU A 473 -21.73 -0.93 30.29
C LEU A 473 -22.34 -0.80 31.69
N THR A 474 -23.01 0.33 31.95
CA THR A 474 -23.74 0.53 33.20
C THR A 474 -24.86 -0.52 33.38
N GLN A 475 -25.29 -0.76 34.63
CA GLN A 475 -26.32 -1.77 34.99
C GLN A 475 -25.91 -3.24 34.81
N ASN A 476 -24.61 -3.57 34.92
CA ASN A 476 -24.08 -4.93 34.72
C ASN A 476 -24.36 -5.54 33.33
N LYS A 477 -24.70 -4.72 32.33
CA LYS A 477 -24.81 -5.14 30.94
C LYS A 477 -23.41 -5.17 30.34
N ALA A 478 -23.05 -6.21 29.61
CA ALA A 478 -21.78 -6.29 28.91
C ALA A 478 -21.98 -6.89 27.53
N PHE A 479 -21.17 -6.43 26.58
CA PHE A 479 -21.10 -7.01 25.25
C PHE A 479 -19.64 -7.30 24.91
N GLU A 480 -19.45 -8.18 23.95
CA GLU A 480 -18.16 -8.73 23.58
C GLU A 480 -17.90 -8.49 22.11
N ILE A 481 -16.63 -8.24 21.80
CA ILE A 481 -16.17 -7.97 20.46
C ILE A 481 -15.05 -8.97 20.16
N GLY A 482 -15.29 -9.86 19.21
CA GLY A 482 -14.29 -10.73 18.63
C GLY A 482 -13.59 -10.04 17.46
N LEU A 483 -12.25 -10.03 17.48
CA LEU A 483 -11.42 -9.69 16.33
C LEU A 483 -10.73 -10.97 15.84
N ALA A 484 -10.92 -11.31 14.57
CA ALA A 484 -10.21 -12.42 13.92
C ALA A 484 -9.46 -11.92 12.69
N THR A 485 -8.19 -12.28 12.55
CA THR A 485 -7.37 -11.91 11.39
C THR A 485 -6.79 -13.17 10.75
N PHE A 486 -6.98 -13.29 9.44
CA PHE A 486 -6.43 -14.38 8.64
C PHE A 486 -6.23 -13.90 7.21
N LEU A 487 -5.29 -14.50 6.50
CA LEU A 487 -4.87 -14.07 5.17
C LEU A 487 -5.00 -15.22 4.16
N GLY A 488 -6.14 -15.91 4.17
CA GLY A 488 -6.44 -17.05 3.31
C GLY A 488 -7.92 -17.43 3.35
N PRO A 489 -8.41 -18.34 2.50
CA PRO A 489 -9.81 -18.74 2.52
C PRO A 489 -10.21 -19.29 3.90
N PRO A 490 -11.34 -18.87 4.51
CA PRO A 490 -12.39 -18.01 3.97
C PRO A 490 -12.22 -16.50 4.23
N LEU A 491 -11.20 -16.08 4.99
CA LEU A 491 -11.05 -14.72 5.51
C LEU A 491 -9.76 -14.04 4.99
N PHE A 492 -9.91 -12.94 4.25
CA PHE A 492 -8.79 -12.18 3.67
C PHE A 492 -8.62 -10.81 4.34
N GLY A 493 -8.31 -10.81 5.64
CA GLY A 493 -8.14 -9.57 6.41
C GLY A 493 -8.52 -9.75 7.88
N SER A 494 -8.86 -8.63 8.52
CA SER A 494 -9.41 -8.58 9.87
C SER A 494 -10.92 -8.47 9.82
N ARG A 495 -11.63 -9.25 10.64
CA ARG A 495 -13.09 -9.19 10.79
C ARG A 495 -13.46 -9.01 12.24
N TYR A 496 -14.50 -8.22 12.46
CA TYR A 496 -15.08 -7.97 13.77
C TYR A 496 -16.40 -8.74 13.91
N GLU A 497 -16.66 -9.22 15.11
CA GLU A 497 -17.92 -9.85 15.50
C GLU A 497 -18.33 -9.24 16.84
N ILE A 498 -19.48 -8.58 16.88
CA ILE A 498 -19.98 -7.89 18.08
C ILE A 498 -21.21 -8.63 18.57
N SER A 499 -21.15 -9.16 19.79
CA SER A 499 -22.26 -9.87 20.42
C SER A 499 -23.49 -8.99 20.53
N GLY A 500 -24.67 -9.54 20.21
CA GLY A 500 -25.93 -8.84 20.44
C GLY A 500 -26.15 -8.53 21.92
N LEU A 501 -26.86 -7.44 22.21
CA LEU A 501 -27.21 -7.02 23.56
C LEU A 501 -28.64 -6.48 23.59
N ASP A 502 -29.39 -6.92 24.59
CA ASP A 502 -30.75 -6.44 24.81
C ASP A 502 -30.78 -5.29 25.82
N PHE A 503 -31.28 -4.13 25.40
CA PHE A 503 -31.43 -2.97 26.26
C PHE A 503 -32.82 -2.89 26.92
N GLY A 504 -33.76 -3.76 26.55
CA GLY A 504 -35.14 -3.84 27.09
C GLY A 504 -36.16 -3.05 26.28
N PHE A 505 -35.73 -2.00 25.57
CA PHE A 505 -36.54 -1.26 24.59
C PHE A 505 -36.08 -1.50 23.14
N VAL A 506 -34.83 -1.95 22.94
CA VAL A 506 -34.26 -2.34 21.65
C VAL A 506 -33.27 -3.49 21.88
N THR A 507 -33.39 -4.54 21.08
CA THR A 507 -32.43 -5.64 21.03
C THR A 507 -31.51 -5.45 19.85
N VAL A 508 -30.21 -5.25 20.10
CA VAL A 508 -29.21 -5.14 19.04
C VAL A 508 -28.78 -6.56 18.65
N PRO A 509 -28.93 -6.98 17.38
CA PRO A 509 -28.51 -8.30 16.93
C PRO A 509 -26.99 -8.41 16.81
N LEU A 510 -26.49 -9.64 16.67
CA LEU A 510 -25.09 -9.92 16.36
C LEU A 510 -24.67 -9.16 15.09
N ALA A 511 -23.60 -8.36 15.16
CA ALA A 511 -23.11 -7.58 14.04
C ALA A 511 -21.75 -8.10 13.55
N HIS A 512 -21.52 -8.01 12.24
CA HIS A 512 -20.25 -8.39 11.60
C HIS A 512 -19.64 -7.22 10.83
N PRO A 513 -19.11 -6.19 11.50
CA PRO A 513 -18.46 -5.08 10.82
C PRO A 513 -17.23 -5.55 10.02
N GLU A 514 -17.16 -5.11 8.76
CA GLU A 514 -16.05 -5.46 7.86
C GLU A 514 -14.84 -4.51 8.01
N THR A 515 -15.06 -3.30 8.52
CA THR A 515 -14.01 -2.30 8.74
C THR A 515 -13.91 -1.92 10.22
N ARG A 516 -12.71 -1.46 10.62
CA ARG A 516 -12.48 -0.93 11.97
C ARG A 516 -13.41 0.25 12.25
N GLU A 517 -13.59 1.16 11.30
CA GLU A 517 -14.45 2.33 11.45
C GLU A 517 -15.90 1.92 11.69
N ALA A 518 -16.41 0.92 10.96
CA ALA A 518 -17.75 0.39 11.18
C ALA A 518 -17.87 -0.31 12.55
N ALA A 519 -16.83 -1.05 12.98
CA ALA A 519 -16.79 -1.66 14.31
C ALA A 519 -16.82 -0.61 15.42
N VAL A 520 -16.02 0.45 15.28
CA VAL A 520 -15.98 1.60 16.19
C VAL A 520 -17.35 2.29 16.23
N GLN A 521 -18.00 2.50 15.10
CA GLN A 521 -19.36 3.07 15.04
C GLN A 521 -20.41 2.19 15.73
N ALA A 522 -20.34 0.87 15.54
CA ALA A 522 -21.22 -0.06 16.25
C ALA A 522 -20.99 -0.03 17.77
N VAL A 523 -19.73 0.07 18.21
CA VAL A 523 -19.39 0.28 19.62
C VAL A 523 -19.99 1.61 20.13
N TYR A 524 -19.84 2.71 19.38
CA TYR A 524 -20.47 4.00 19.71
C TYR A 524 -22.00 3.89 19.85
N GLN A 525 -22.65 3.17 18.95
CA GLN A 525 -24.10 2.93 19.02
C GLN A 525 -24.48 2.18 20.30
N MET A 526 -23.73 1.13 20.66
CA MET A 526 -23.94 0.36 21.89
C MET A 526 -23.76 1.22 23.14
N PHE A 527 -22.76 2.11 23.15
CA PHE A 527 -22.57 3.09 24.24
C PHE A 527 -23.71 4.10 24.32
N THR A 528 -24.23 4.57 23.19
CA THR A 528 -25.35 5.52 23.12
C THR A 528 -26.64 4.89 23.65
N LEU A 529 -26.96 3.67 23.20
CA LEU A 529 -28.11 2.90 23.70
C LEU A 529 -27.95 2.55 25.19
N GLY A 530 -26.73 2.24 25.63
CA GLY A 530 -26.40 2.06 27.04
C GLY A 530 -26.66 3.30 27.89
N LEU A 531 -26.32 4.50 27.38
CA LEU A 531 -26.60 5.77 28.03
C LEU A 531 -28.12 6.02 28.15
N VAL A 532 -28.88 5.81 27.07
CA VAL A 532 -30.35 5.93 27.06
C VAL A 532 -30.99 5.00 28.09
N SER A 533 -30.55 3.73 28.12
CA SER A 533 -30.99 2.73 29.11
C SER A 533 -30.64 3.12 30.54
N HIS A 534 -29.47 3.74 30.75
CA HIS A 534 -29.06 4.27 32.03
C HIS A 534 -29.98 5.39 32.53
N ILE A 535 -30.28 6.36 31.65
CA ILE A 535 -31.13 7.52 31.96
C ILE A 535 -32.57 7.07 32.24
N GLU A 536 -33.11 6.12 31.48
CA GLU A 536 -34.44 5.56 31.72
C GLU A 536 -34.52 4.89 33.11
N SER A 537 -33.51 4.11 33.50
CA SER A 537 -33.44 3.48 34.83
C SER A 537 -33.31 4.48 35.97
N LEU A 538 -32.51 5.54 35.79
CA LEU A 538 -32.40 6.63 36.77
C LEU A 538 -33.76 7.32 36.95
N THR A 539 -34.48 7.57 35.86
CA THR A 539 -35.81 8.18 35.88
C THR A 539 -36.82 7.28 36.61
N LYS A 540 -36.82 5.97 36.35
CA LYS A 540 -37.65 4.99 37.07
C LYS A 540 -37.35 4.94 38.57
N ARG A 541 -36.07 4.92 38.96
CA ARG A 541 -35.65 4.94 40.39
C ARG A 541 -36.08 6.21 41.12
N ILE A 542 -36.01 7.37 40.47
CA ILE A 542 -36.49 8.64 41.03
C ILE A 542 -38.02 8.61 41.20
N SER A 543 -38.74 8.02 40.24
CA SER A 543 -40.21 7.88 40.30
C SER A 543 -40.70 6.89 41.38
N ASP A 544 -39.92 5.84 41.67
CA ASP A 544 -40.27 4.82 42.66
C ASP A 544 -39.97 5.25 44.11
N GLY A 545 -39.12 6.26 44.31
CA GLY A 545 -38.79 6.83 45.63
C GLY A 545 -39.78 7.88 46.18
N LEU A 546 -40.82 8.25 45.41
CA LEU A 546 -41.80 9.28 45.77
C LEU A 546 -43.05 8.67 46.45
N SER A 547 -43.56 9.30 47.52
CA SER A 547 -44.76 8.85 48.24
C SER A 547 -46.03 8.96 47.39
N ASN A 548 -47.06 8.14 47.71
CA ASN A 548 -48.28 8.01 46.91
C ASN A 548 -49.07 9.32 46.68
N ASP A 549 -48.91 10.34 47.52
CA ASP A 549 -49.57 11.64 47.36
C ASP A 549 -48.90 12.53 46.29
N ALA A 550 -47.61 12.35 46.01
CA ALA A 550 -46.89 13.09 44.96
C ALA A 550 -47.09 12.50 43.54
N ARG A 551 -47.77 11.36 43.42
CA ARG A 551 -48.05 10.71 42.12
C ARG A 551 -49.22 11.35 41.35
N LYS A 552 -50.02 12.20 42.00
CA LYS A 552 -51.25 12.79 41.42
C LYS A 552 -51.06 14.18 40.80
N ASP A 553 -49.99 14.90 41.11
CA ASP A 553 -49.71 16.21 40.51
C ASP A 553 -48.56 16.11 39.47
N ASN A 554 -48.91 16.25 38.19
CA ASN A 554 -48.00 16.56 37.08
C ASN A 554 -46.62 15.85 37.09
N ALA A 555 -46.62 14.52 37.12
CA ALA A 555 -45.37 13.75 37.10
C ALA A 555 -44.63 13.91 35.77
N LYS A 556 -43.64 14.81 35.77
CA LYS A 556 -42.60 14.94 34.74
C LYS A 556 -41.88 13.61 34.56
N LYS A 557 -42.10 12.92 33.44
CA LYS A 557 -41.52 11.59 33.16
C LYS A 557 -40.70 11.64 31.87
N TRP A 558 -39.44 11.22 31.93
CA TRP A 558 -38.64 10.99 30.72
C TRP A 558 -39.03 9.65 30.10
N GLU A 559 -39.49 9.68 28.86
CA GLU A 559 -39.81 8.53 28.04
C GLU A 559 -38.86 8.46 26.85
N VAL A 560 -38.44 7.25 26.50
CA VAL A 560 -37.59 7.02 25.33
C VAL A 560 -38.50 7.02 24.10
N SER A 561 -38.51 8.11 23.32
CA SER A 561 -39.40 8.26 22.16
C SER A 561 -38.85 7.57 20.91
N LEU A 562 -37.59 7.84 20.56
CA LEU A 562 -36.88 7.19 19.46
C LEU A 562 -35.55 6.61 19.96
N PRO A 563 -35.55 5.37 20.49
CA PRO A 563 -34.37 4.78 21.12
C PRO A 563 -33.17 4.65 20.19
N HIS A 564 -33.40 4.37 18.90
CA HIS A 564 -32.35 4.22 17.89
C HIS A 564 -31.58 5.50 17.60
N ASN A 565 -32.21 6.66 17.82
CA ASN A 565 -31.65 7.97 17.56
C ASN A 565 -31.11 8.65 18.82
N GLY A 566 -31.13 7.95 19.96
CA GLY A 566 -30.76 8.54 21.25
C GLY A 566 -31.75 9.59 21.75
N GLU A 567 -33.02 9.55 21.31
CA GLU A 567 -34.02 10.56 21.66
C GLU A 567 -34.78 10.21 22.95
N LEU A 568 -34.79 11.16 23.87
CA LEU A 568 -35.49 11.15 25.14
C LEU A 568 -36.49 12.31 25.14
N THR A 569 -37.77 12.01 25.37
CA THR A 569 -38.83 13.00 25.48
C THR A 569 -39.31 13.10 26.93
N LEU A 570 -39.30 14.28 27.51
CA LEU A 570 -39.95 14.58 28.76
C LEU A 570 -41.44 14.79 28.51
N CYS A 571 -42.27 13.91 29.05
CA CYS A 571 -43.72 14.00 29.02
C CYS A 571 -44.25 14.53 30.36
N VAL A 572 -45.24 15.42 30.32
CA VAL A 572 -46.01 15.87 31.50
C VAL A 572 -47.48 15.58 31.21
N ALA A 573 -48.13 14.75 32.03
CA ALA A 573 -49.52 14.32 31.83
C ALA A 573 -49.83 13.69 30.44
N GLY A 574 -48.80 13.16 29.74
CA GLY A 574 -48.93 12.55 28.41
C GLY A 574 -48.53 13.45 27.24
N ASP A 575 -48.36 14.75 27.47
CA ASP A 575 -47.94 15.69 26.42
C ASP A 575 -46.41 15.88 26.40
N PRO A 576 -45.78 15.87 25.22
CA PRO A 576 -44.33 16.04 25.08
C PRO A 576 -43.92 17.50 25.34
N VAL A 577 -43.16 17.74 26.41
CA VAL A 577 -42.74 19.10 26.84
C VAL A 577 -41.30 19.41 26.42
N ARG A 578 -40.40 18.42 26.39
CA ARG A 578 -38.99 18.64 26.04
C ARG A 578 -38.41 17.41 25.35
N LYS A 579 -37.59 17.61 24.32
CA LYS A 579 -36.87 16.52 23.62
C LYS A 579 -35.37 16.71 23.76
N ILE A 580 -34.64 15.64 24.02
CA ILE A 580 -33.18 15.59 24.07
C ILE A 580 -32.74 14.46 23.15
N VAL A 581 -31.88 14.78 22.18
CA VAL A 581 -31.31 13.80 21.25
C VAL A 581 -29.82 13.70 21.53
N ALA A 582 -29.34 12.52 21.94
CA ALA A 582 -27.91 12.23 21.96
C ALA A 582 -27.42 12.02 20.51
N SER A 583 -26.82 13.04 19.90
CA SER A 583 -26.29 12.97 18.53
C SER A 583 -24.84 13.46 18.44
N THR A 584 -24.10 12.98 17.44
CA THR A 584 -22.76 13.45 17.08
C THR A 584 -22.83 14.48 15.95
N HIS A 585 -21.82 15.35 15.85
CA HIS A 585 -21.66 16.51 14.95
C HIS A 585 -22.45 16.40 13.62
N ARG A 586 -23.37 17.35 13.36
CA ARG A 586 -24.19 17.41 12.14
C ARG A 586 -23.29 17.46 10.90
N ARG A 587 -23.40 16.44 10.03
CA ARG A 587 -23.04 16.53 8.62
C ARG A 587 -24.33 16.67 7.81
N ASP A 588 -24.29 17.40 6.69
CA ASP A 588 -25.43 17.52 5.78
C ASP A 588 -25.75 16.12 5.22
N GLN A 589 -26.88 15.57 5.66
CA GLN A 589 -27.28 14.19 5.37
C GLN A 589 -27.58 13.98 3.89
N PHE A 590 -28.00 15.02 3.17
CA PHE A 590 -28.25 14.91 1.74
C PHE A 590 -26.95 14.74 0.96
N ILE A 591 -25.92 15.51 1.32
CA ILE A 591 -24.58 15.38 0.72
C ILE A 591 -23.93 14.04 1.07
N GLU A 592 -24.01 13.61 2.34
CA GLU A 592 -23.45 12.30 2.75
C GLU A 592 -24.21 11.14 2.09
N TRP A 593 -25.52 11.27 1.88
CA TRP A 593 -26.31 10.26 1.16
C TRP A 593 -25.86 10.14 -0.31
N ILE A 594 -25.74 11.26 -1.04
CA ILE A 594 -25.21 11.27 -2.42
C ILE A 594 -23.79 10.69 -2.46
N LYS A 595 -22.95 11.04 -1.49
CA LYS A 595 -21.59 10.50 -1.37
C LYS A 595 -21.56 8.99 -1.22
N GLY A 596 -22.48 8.43 -0.43
CA GLY A 596 -22.67 6.99 -0.29
C GLY A 596 -23.03 6.31 -1.62
N LEU A 597 -23.90 6.93 -2.42
CA LEU A 597 -24.26 6.40 -3.75
C LEU A 597 -23.06 6.35 -4.70
N LEU A 598 -22.20 7.38 -4.68
CA LEU A 598 -21.00 7.47 -5.52
C LEU A 598 -19.85 6.57 -5.07
N ALA A 599 -19.84 6.12 -3.82
CA ALA A 599 -18.79 5.25 -3.27
C ALA A 599 -18.74 3.88 -3.96
N VAL A 600 -19.90 3.30 -4.28
CA VAL A 600 -19.98 1.96 -4.91
C VAL A 600 -19.33 1.96 -6.31
N PRO A 601 -19.70 2.86 -7.25
CA PRO A 601 -19.01 2.94 -8.54
C PRO A 601 -17.53 3.33 -8.43
N PHE A 602 -17.13 4.07 -7.38
CA PHE A 602 -15.72 4.33 -7.12
C PHE A 602 -14.97 3.02 -6.83
N VAL A 603 -15.45 2.22 -5.88
CA VAL A 603 -14.82 0.94 -5.49
C VAL A 603 -14.72 0.00 -6.70
N LEU A 604 -15.80 -0.13 -7.47
CA LEU A 604 -15.85 -1.02 -8.63
C LEU A 604 -14.89 -0.62 -9.76
N ASN A 605 -14.59 0.67 -9.90
CA ASN A 605 -13.69 1.18 -10.94
C ASN A 605 -12.29 1.54 -10.40
N SER A 606 -12.06 1.46 -9.08
CA SER A 606 -10.77 1.73 -8.44
C SER A 606 -9.85 0.51 -8.62
N GLN A 607 -8.65 0.73 -9.16
CA GLN A 607 -7.59 -0.26 -9.18
C GLN A 607 -6.39 0.30 -8.39
N PRO A 608 -6.14 -0.19 -7.16
CA PRO A 608 -5.05 0.31 -6.31
C PRO A 608 -3.62 0.04 -6.84
N ALA A 609 -3.48 -0.79 -7.89
CA ALA A 609 -2.21 -1.30 -8.39
C ALA A 609 -1.82 -0.79 -9.79
N VAL A 610 -2.46 0.27 -10.29
CA VAL A 610 -2.09 0.86 -11.59
C VAL A 610 -0.99 1.89 -11.38
N ASP A 611 0.23 1.54 -11.79
CA ASP A 611 1.27 2.54 -12.04
C ASP A 611 0.77 3.49 -13.13
N TYR A 612 0.86 4.81 -12.89
CA TYR A 612 0.70 5.84 -13.93
C TYR A 612 1.89 5.75 -14.89
N ASP A 613 1.91 4.69 -15.70
CA ASP A 613 2.93 4.41 -16.68
C ASP A 613 2.37 4.76 -18.07
N ASP A 614 3.06 5.63 -18.81
CA ASP A 614 2.61 6.21 -20.09
C ASP A 614 2.30 5.14 -21.16
N ALA A 615 2.73 3.89 -20.95
CA ALA A 615 2.43 2.76 -21.81
C ALA A 615 1.00 2.18 -21.64
N LYS A 616 0.25 2.55 -20.58
CA LYS A 616 -1.08 1.98 -20.23
C LYS A 616 -2.24 2.99 -20.29
N THR A 617 -2.04 4.17 -20.86
CA THR A 617 -2.99 5.30 -20.87
C THR A 617 -4.38 4.93 -21.41
N GLN A 618 -4.48 4.03 -22.42
CA GLN A 618 -5.77 3.57 -22.96
C GLN A 618 -6.65 2.83 -21.92
N SER A 619 -6.04 2.11 -20.97
CA SER A 619 -6.78 1.40 -19.91
C SER A 619 -7.35 2.38 -18.88
N LEU A 620 -6.55 3.37 -18.48
CA LEU A 620 -6.94 4.42 -17.52
C LEU A 620 -8.08 5.29 -18.03
N ASP A 621 -8.04 5.68 -19.30
CA ASP A 621 -9.10 6.47 -19.96
C ASP A 621 -10.42 5.69 -20.06
N THR A 622 -10.35 4.38 -20.25
CA THR A 622 -11.54 3.52 -20.33
C THR A 622 -12.20 3.41 -18.96
N MET A 623 -11.41 3.25 -17.89
CA MET A 623 -11.92 3.27 -16.52
C MET A 623 -12.46 4.64 -16.12
N ALA A 624 -11.82 5.74 -16.55
CA ALA A 624 -12.29 7.10 -16.27
C ALA A 624 -13.64 7.33 -16.94
N ARG A 625 -13.81 6.90 -18.19
CA ARG A 625 -15.08 6.95 -18.92
C ARG A 625 -16.17 6.11 -18.23
N SER A 626 -15.85 4.90 -17.78
CA SER A 626 -16.77 4.04 -17.02
C SER A 626 -17.24 4.71 -15.72
N ALA A 627 -16.30 5.23 -14.92
CA ALA A 627 -16.62 5.93 -13.67
C ALA A 627 -17.45 7.20 -13.93
N ARG A 628 -17.09 7.98 -14.95
CA ARG A 628 -17.81 9.19 -15.38
C ARG A 628 -19.23 8.89 -15.79
N GLN A 629 -19.45 7.84 -16.57
CA GLN A 629 -20.78 7.42 -16.97
C GLN A 629 -21.64 7.03 -15.76
N ARG A 630 -21.12 6.19 -14.84
CA ARG A 630 -21.89 5.76 -13.66
C ARG A 630 -22.21 6.88 -12.69
N TYR A 631 -21.27 7.82 -12.49
CA TYR A 631 -21.54 8.99 -11.66
C TYR A 631 -22.62 9.88 -12.29
N ALA A 632 -22.55 10.11 -13.60
CA ALA A 632 -23.57 10.87 -14.32
C ALA A 632 -24.96 10.22 -14.21
N GLU A 633 -25.05 8.89 -14.34
CA GLU A 633 -26.29 8.12 -14.15
C GLU A 633 -26.86 8.32 -12.73
N ILE A 634 -26.03 8.21 -11.70
CA ILE A 634 -26.47 8.44 -10.31
C ILE A 634 -26.97 9.88 -10.11
N PHE A 635 -26.25 10.88 -10.63
CA PHE A 635 -26.68 12.27 -10.50
C PHE A 635 -28.00 12.53 -11.24
N ARG A 636 -28.22 11.88 -12.38
CA ARG A 636 -29.51 11.92 -13.11
C ARG A 636 -30.65 11.30 -12.28
N ASP A 637 -30.41 10.16 -11.65
CA ASP A 637 -31.40 9.52 -10.78
C ASP A 637 -31.76 10.40 -9.56
N VAL A 638 -30.76 11.09 -8.98
CA VAL A 638 -30.99 12.06 -7.89
C VAL A 638 -31.73 13.30 -8.39
N GLU A 639 -31.42 13.78 -9.59
CA GLU A 639 -32.14 14.89 -10.26
C GLU A 639 -33.63 14.54 -10.44
N ASP A 640 -33.95 13.32 -10.87
CA ASP A 640 -35.34 12.84 -10.97
C ASP A 640 -36.04 12.76 -9.61
N LEU A 641 -35.32 12.35 -8.54
CA LEU A 641 -35.86 12.33 -7.18
C LEU A 641 -36.15 13.74 -6.64
N ILE A 642 -35.35 14.74 -7.01
CA ILE A 642 -35.62 16.15 -6.66
C ILE A 642 -36.86 16.64 -7.39
N ILE A 643 -37.03 16.30 -8.67
CA ILE A 643 -38.22 16.67 -9.43
C ILE A 643 -39.48 16.03 -8.83
N ASP A 644 -39.40 14.77 -8.42
CA ASP A 644 -40.46 14.08 -7.68
C ASP A 644 -40.82 14.82 -6.38
N GLU A 645 -39.81 15.22 -5.60
CA GLU A 645 -40.00 16.00 -4.37
C GLU A 645 -40.66 17.36 -4.65
N ILE A 646 -40.22 18.12 -5.66
CA ILE A 646 -40.84 19.40 -6.05
C ILE A 646 -42.33 19.22 -6.42
N ASN A 647 -42.67 18.15 -7.14
CA ASN A 647 -44.06 17.85 -7.49
C ASN A 647 -44.92 17.55 -6.24
N HIS A 648 -44.34 16.90 -5.23
CA HIS A 648 -45.02 16.57 -3.98
C HIS A 648 -45.09 17.73 -2.99
N GLN A 649 -44.19 18.73 -3.08
CA GLN A 649 -44.23 19.95 -2.24
C GLN A 649 -45.54 20.74 -2.40
N ALA A 650 -46.26 20.57 -3.51
CA ALA A 650 -47.57 21.17 -3.73
C ALA A 650 -48.74 20.39 -3.06
N SER A 651 -48.50 19.19 -2.52
CA SER A 651 -49.53 18.28 -1.99
C SER A 651 -49.20 17.82 -0.55
N PRO A 652 -49.86 18.37 0.49
CA PRO A 652 -49.46 18.17 1.90
C PRO A 652 -49.67 16.74 2.46
N ASN A 653 -50.38 15.85 1.77
CA ASN A 653 -50.73 14.51 2.28
C ASN A 653 -49.86 13.36 1.75
N THR A 654 -48.83 13.64 0.94
CA THR A 654 -48.02 12.61 0.26
C THR A 654 -46.53 12.92 0.41
N LYS A 655 -45.76 11.97 0.97
CA LYS A 655 -44.29 12.08 1.08
C LYS A 655 -43.63 11.55 -0.19
N SER A 656 -42.68 12.29 -0.74
CA SER A 656 -41.88 11.82 -1.89
C SER A 656 -40.92 10.70 -1.47
N LYS A 657 -40.40 9.98 -2.47
CA LYS A 657 -39.35 8.98 -2.23
C LYS A 657 -38.08 9.61 -1.65
N LEU A 658 -37.72 10.82 -2.07
CA LEU A 658 -36.54 11.52 -1.55
C LEU A 658 -36.70 11.89 -0.07
N ASN A 659 -37.87 12.38 0.32
CA ASN A 659 -38.18 12.72 1.72
C ASN A 659 -38.14 11.48 2.63
N MET A 660 -38.54 10.31 2.12
CA MET A 660 -38.43 9.05 2.87
C MET A 660 -36.98 8.58 3.06
N LEU A 661 -36.11 8.81 2.07
CA LEU A 661 -34.70 8.41 2.10
C LEU A 661 -33.83 9.39 2.91
N VAL A 662 -34.11 10.68 2.80
CA VAL A 662 -33.40 11.75 3.50
C VAL A 662 -34.43 12.70 4.15
N PRO A 663 -34.94 12.39 5.35
CA PRO A 663 -36.01 13.18 6.00
C PRO A 663 -35.62 14.61 6.39
N THR A 664 -34.33 14.95 6.33
CA THR A 664 -33.78 16.25 6.71
C THR A 664 -33.74 17.27 5.58
N ILE A 665 -34.15 16.90 4.35
CA ILE A 665 -34.23 17.83 3.21
C ILE A 665 -35.31 18.90 3.43
N SER A 666 -35.06 20.10 2.92
CA SER A 666 -36.00 21.22 2.91
C SER A 666 -36.70 21.38 1.55
N ALA A 667 -37.53 22.42 1.41
CA ALA A 667 -38.16 22.76 0.14
C ALA A 667 -37.11 23.02 -0.97
N PHE A 668 -37.44 22.66 -2.21
CA PHE A 668 -36.61 22.89 -3.39
C PHE A 668 -37.32 23.90 -4.28
N PHE A 669 -36.67 25.04 -4.57
CA PHE A 669 -37.30 26.12 -5.35
C PHE A 669 -37.01 26.04 -6.85
N THR A 670 -36.05 25.20 -7.26
CA THR A 670 -35.65 25.00 -8.66
C THR A 670 -35.27 23.55 -8.91
N PRO A 671 -35.55 23.01 -10.12
CA PRO A 671 -35.01 21.71 -10.50
C PRO A 671 -33.50 21.82 -10.73
N LEU A 672 -32.72 20.91 -10.13
CA LEU A 672 -31.26 20.97 -10.15
C LEU A 672 -30.71 20.06 -11.25
N ALA A 673 -30.01 20.63 -12.24
CA ALA A 673 -29.37 19.88 -13.33
C ALA A 673 -28.06 19.21 -12.86
N LEU A 674 -28.19 18.22 -11.98
CA LEU A 674 -27.07 17.56 -11.30
C LEU A 674 -26.16 16.80 -12.27
N GLU A 675 -26.71 16.15 -13.30
CA GLU A 675 -25.88 15.45 -14.29
C GLU A 675 -24.97 16.43 -15.05
N ASP A 676 -25.54 17.53 -15.53
CA ASP A 676 -24.84 18.57 -16.28
C ASP A 676 -23.80 19.28 -15.40
N ALA A 677 -24.16 19.55 -14.14
CA ALA A 677 -23.28 20.12 -13.14
C ALA A 677 -22.11 19.20 -12.79
N PHE A 678 -22.37 17.90 -12.67
CA PHE A 678 -21.32 16.90 -12.48
C PHE A 678 -20.34 16.90 -13.65
N TYR A 679 -20.82 16.90 -14.90
CA TYR A 679 -19.92 16.95 -16.05
C TYR A 679 -19.05 18.22 -16.07
N HIS A 680 -19.61 19.35 -15.66
CA HIS A 680 -18.87 20.60 -15.54
C HIS A 680 -17.77 20.50 -14.48
N GLN A 681 -18.12 20.09 -13.25
CA GLN A 681 -17.14 19.98 -12.16
C GLN A 681 -16.12 18.85 -12.40
N ASP A 682 -16.51 17.74 -13.04
CA ASP A 682 -15.59 16.67 -13.45
C ASP A 682 -14.53 17.18 -14.45
N SER A 683 -14.89 18.09 -15.36
CA SER A 683 -13.94 18.67 -16.31
C SER A 683 -12.87 19.56 -15.65
N ILE A 684 -13.17 20.13 -14.49
CA ILE A 684 -12.27 21.03 -13.74
C ILE A 684 -11.47 20.23 -12.70
N ARG A 685 -12.15 19.33 -11.99
CA ARG A 685 -11.63 18.64 -10.79
C ARG A 685 -11.23 17.20 -11.03
N ALA A 686 -11.41 16.71 -12.26
CA ALA A 686 -11.06 15.36 -12.72
C ALA A 686 -11.59 14.26 -11.78
N ILE A 687 -12.82 14.41 -11.27
CA ILE A 687 -13.41 13.57 -10.22
C ILE A 687 -13.40 12.09 -10.64
N SER A 688 -13.87 11.79 -11.85
CA SER A 688 -13.92 10.44 -12.41
C SER A 688 -12.58 9.87 -12.83
N SER A 689 -11.54 10.69 -12.90
CA SER A 689 -10.17 10.25 -13.21
C SER A 689 -9.41 9.80 -11.97
N ARG A 690 -9.91 10.11 -10.77
CA ARG A 690 -9.28 9.71 -9.50
C ARG A 690 -9.38 8.19 -9.28
N ARG A 691 -8.32 7.60 -8.73
CA ARG A 691 -8.23 6.13 -8.46
C ARG A 691 -8.02 5.77 -6.99
N PHE A 692 -7.51 6.71 -6.21
CA PHE A 692 -7.17 6.51 -4.80
C PHE A 692 -8.09 7.29 -3.85
N VAL A 693 -8.79 8.31 -4.36
CA VAL A 693 -9.64 9.21 -3.58
C VAL A 693 -11.03 9.22 -4.19
N ALA A 694 -12.02 8.75 -3.41
CA ALA A 694 -13.42 8.79 -3.78
C ALA A 694 -13.94 10.25 -3.85
N PRO A 695 -15.06 10.51 -4.55
CA PRO A 695 -15.72 11.82 -4.50
C PRO A 695 -15.94 12.27 -3.05
N SER A 696 -15.44 13.45 -2.71
CA SER A 696 -15.48 14.00 -1.36
C SER A 696 -16.78 14.75 -1.09
N PHE A 697 -17.01 15.08 0.18
CA PHE A 697 -18.13 15.95 0.59
C PHE A 697 -18.09 17.29 -0.16
N ASN A 698 -16.89 17.89 -0.30
CA ASN A 698 -16.71 19.15 -0.99
C ASN A 698 -16.96 19.04 -2.50
N ASP A 699 -16.59 17.93 -3.14
CA ASP A 699 -16.89 17.73 -4.56
C ASP A 699 -18.41 17.78 -4.80
N ILE A 700 -19.19 17.11 -3.94
CA ILE A 700 -20.66 17.06 -4.06
C ILE A 700 -21.29 18.43 -3.73
N ARG A 701 -20.81 19.11 -2.67
CA ARG A 701 -21.24 20.48 -2.34
C ARG A 701 -21.09 21.42 -3.54
N LEU A 702 -19.95 21.35 -4.22
CA LEU A 702 -19.68 22.22 -5.38
C LEU A 702 -20.48 21.82 -6.62
N ILE A 703 -20.74 20.52 -6.82
CA ILE A 703 -21.68 20.06 -7.86
C ILE A 703 -23.09 20.60 -7.57
N LEU A 704 -23.55 20.58 -6.33
CA LEU A 704 -24.85 21.14 -5.94
C LEU A 704 -24.90 22.66 -6.18
N ASN A 705 -23.85 23.41 -5.82
CA ASN A 705 -23.75 24.83 -6.13
C ASN A 705 -23.81 25.11 -7.64
N THR A 706 -23.04 24.34 -8.42
CA THR A 706 -23.03 24.41 -9.89
C THR A 706 -24.42 24.13 -10.46
N ALA A 707 -25.08 23.08 -9.98
CA ALA A 707 -26.42 22.71 -10.42
C ALA A 707 -27.44 23.81 -10.09
N GLN A 708 -27.32 24.44 -8.92
CA GLN A 708 -28.15 25.56 -8.51
C GLN A 708 -27.93 26.78 -9.40
N ILE A 709 -26.68 27.11 -9.73
CA ILE A 709 -26.35 28.18 -10.68
C ILE A 709 -26.93 27.87 -12.06
N MET A 710 -26.70 26.65 -12.58
CA MET A 710 -27.21 26.23 -13.88
C MET A 710 -28.73 26.31 -13.91
N ALA A 711 -29.42 25.90 -12.84
CA ALA A 711 -30.87 25.98 -12.74
C ALA A 711 -31.40 27.42 -12.87
N MET A 712 -30.66 28.41 -12.35
CA MET A 712 -31.07 29.82 -12.39
C MET A 712 -30.64 30.54 -13.66
N MET A 713 -29.43 30.27 -14.17
CA MET A 713 -28.86 30.95 -15.33
C MET A 713 -29.26 30.29 -16.66
N ARG A 714 -29.48 28.97 -16.65
CA ARG A 714 -29.82 28.14 -17.82
C ARG A 714 -30.83 27.07 -17.45
N PRO A 715 -32.07 27.49 -17.14
CA PRO A 715 -33.08 26.53 -16.73
C PRO A 715 -33.34 25.48 -17.80
N LYS A 716 -33.09 24.23 -17.43
CA LYS A 716 -33.39 23.04 -18.22
C LYS A 716 -34.89 22.75 -18.14
N LEU A 717 -35.49 22.37 -19.27
CA LEU A 717 -36.92 22.08 -19.32
C LEU A 717 -37.16 20.61 -18.95
N TYR A 718 -37.96 20.37 -17.91
CA TYR A 718 -38.28 19.03 -17.42
C TYR A 718 -39.71 18.65 -17.75
N ARG A 719 -39.90 17.60 -18.56
CA ARG A 719 -41.24 17.12 -18.95
C ARG A 719 -42.01 16.52 -17.77
N SER A 720 -41.31 15.96 -16.79
CA SER A 720 -41.86 15.36 -15.56
C SER A 720 -42.24 16.38 -14.49
N LEU A 721 -41.93 17.67 -14.67
CA LEU A 721 -42.26 18.72 -13.72
C LEU A 721 -43.70 19.20 -13.93
N ASN A 722 -44.57 18.91 -12.97
CA ASN A 722 -46.00 19.24 -13.02
C ASN A 722 -46.29 20.66 -12.50
N VAL A 723 -45.32 21.29 -11.83
CA VAL A 723 -45.42 22.63 -11.25
C VAL A 723 -44.77 23.65 -12.19
N LYS A 724 -45.48 24.75 -12.48
CA LYS A 724 -44.95 25.83 -13.32
C LYS A 724 -43.97 26.69 -12.51
N LEU A 725 -42.68 26.37 -12.57
CA LEU A 725 -41.61 27.18 -12.01
C LEU A 725 -41.07 28.18 -13.04
N SER A 726 -40.74 29.40 -12.60
CA SER A 726 -40.10 30.44 -13.42
C SER A 726 -38.69 30.77 -12.88
N PRO A 727 -37.74 29.81 -12.95
CA PRO A 727 -36.38 30.01 -12.50
C PRO A 727 -35.70 31.17 -13.25
N GLY A 728 -34.77 31.84 -12.57
CA GLY A 728 -34.02 32.99 -13.06
C GLY A 728 -33.17 33.58 -11.96
N LEU A 729 -32.33 34.56 -12.25
CA LEU A 729 -31.62 35.31 -11.21
C LEU A 729 -32.08 36.76 -11.21
N GLU A 730 -32.73 37.19 -10.13
CA GLU A 730 -33.13 38.59 -9.93
C GLU A 730 -32.57 39.19 -8.65
N LEU A 731 -32.34 38.37 -7.62
CA LEU A 731 -31.80 38.78 -6.34
C LEU A 731 -30.67 37.85 -5.91
N LEU A 732 -29.51 38.44 -5.63
CA LEU A 732 -28.41 37.81 -4.92
C LEU A 732 -28.40 38.33 -3.49
N THR A 733 -28.42 37.43 -2.52
CA THR A 733 -28.14 37.78 -1.13
C THR A 733 -26.85 37.11 -0.67
N PHE A 734 -26.09 37.81 0.15
CA PHE A 734 -24.81 37.33 0.66
C PHE A 734 -24.78 37.46 2.16
N ASP A 735 -24.21 36.47 2.84
CA ASP A 735 -23.68 36.72 4.17
C ASP A 735 -22.42 37.61 4.13
N GLY A 736 -22.02 38.14 5.28
CA GLY A 736 -20.85 39.01 5.42
C GLY A 736 -19.55 38.24 5.61
N ASP A 737 -19.25 37.91 6.86
CA ASP A 737 -18.00 37.30 7.29
C ASP A 737 -17.84 35.89 6.68
N VAL A 738 -16.61 35.52 6.31
CA VAL A 738 -16.23 34.26 5.63
C VAL A 738 -16.90 34.05 4.25
N THR A 739 -17.83 34.93 3.85
CA THR A 739 -18.56 34.88 2.58
C THR A 739 -18.12 35.96 1.59
N LEU A 740 -18.18 37.24 1.97
CA LEU A 740 -17.72 38.35 1.13
C LEU A 740 -16.27 38.75 1.46
N TYR A 741 -15.86 38.59 2.71
CA TYR A 741 -14.55 38.92 3.25
C TYR A 741 -14.20 37.97 4.39
N GLU A 742 -12.92 37.87 4.75
CA GLU A 742 -12.47 37.02 5.86
C GLU A 742 -13.10 37.43 7.20
N ASP A 743 -13.14 36.51 8.17
CA ASP A 743 -13.72 36.75 9.50
C ASP A 743 -13.15 38.02 10.16
N GLY A 744 -14.03 38.98 10.48
CA GLY A 744 -13.68 40.26 11.10
C GLY A 744 -13.04 41.28 10.15
N ALA A 745 -12.85 40.94 8.87
CA ALA A 745 -12.26 41.83 7.88
C ALA A 745 -13.30 42.80 7.28
N SER A 746 -12.89 43.52 6.24
CA SER A 746 -13.70 44.54 5.54
C SER A 746 -13.33 44.59 4.07
N LEU A 747 -14.25 45.10 3.24
CA LEU A 747 -14.01 45.38 1.82
C LEU A 747 -13.39 46.77 1.67
N HIS A 748 -12.12 46.83 1.32
CA HIS A 748 -11.37 48.09 1.25
C HIS A 748 -11.30 48.68 -0.16
N SER A 749 -11.02 47.85 -1.17
CA SER A 749 -10.94 48.32 -2.56
C SER A 749 -11.17 47.20 -3.56
N PRO A 750 -11.57 47.51 -4.81
CA PRO A 750 -11.73 46.51 -5.87
C PRO A 750 -10.46 45.70 -6.17
N GLU A 751 -9.27 46.30 -6.03
CA GLU A 751 -7.98 45.63 -6.24
C GLU A 751 -7.67 44.63 -5.14
N ALA A 752 -7.95 44.97 -3.88
CA ALA A 752 -7.75 44.09 -2.74
C ALA A 752 -8.83 43.00 -2.65
N ASN A 753 -10.07 43.32 -3.07
CA ASN A 753 -11.23 42.45 -2.92
C ASN A 753 -11.92 42.23 -4.29
N PRO A 754 -11.50 41.20 -5.05
CA PRO A 754 -11.95 40.99 -6.43
C PRO A 754 -13.45 40.70 -6.58
N VAL A 755 -14.13 40.32 -5.48
CA VAL A 755 -15.58 40.14 -5.40
C VAL A 755 -16.34 41.40 -5.82
N ILE A 756 -15.81 42.59 -5.52
CA ILE A 756 -16.46 43.88 -5.82
C ILE A 756 -16.72 44.02 -7.32
N TYR A 757 -15.77 43.64 -8.17
CA TYR A 757 -15.95 43.70 -9.63
C TYR A 757 -17.12 42.81 -10.11
N ARG A 758 -17.34 41.66 -9.46
CA ARG A 758 -18.42 40.74 -9.82
C ARG A 758 -19.77 41.28 -9.34
N LEU A 759 -19.82 41.87 -8.14
CA LEU A 759 -21.04 42.52 -7.65
C LEU A 759 -21.45 43.70 -8.55
N LEU A 760 -20.49 44.52 -9.00
CA LEU A 760 -20.76 45.58 -9.98
C LEU A 760 -21.25 45.03 -11.32
N HIS A 761 -20.69 43.90 -11.79
CA HIS A 761 -21.16 43.23 -13.00
C HIS A 761 -22.64 42.84 -12.89
N PHE A 762 -23.06 42.24 -11.78
CA PHE A 762 -24.45 41.83 -11.57
C PHE A 762 -25.39 43.04 -11.42
N LEU A 763 -24.98 44.10 -10.71
CA LEU A 763 -25.75 45.36 -10.65
C LEU A 763 -25.94 45.99 -12.04
N ALA A 764 -24.93 45.93 -12.90
CA ALA A 764 -25.00 46.44 -14.27
C ALA A 764 -25.96 45.65 -15.17
N HIS A 765 -26.29 44.40 -14.78
CA HIS A 765 -27.28 43.55 -15.43
C HIS A 765 -28.62 43.52 -14.70
N ASP A 766 -28.93 44.57 -13.91
CA ASP A 766 -30.17 44.71 -13.15
C ASP A 766 -30.43 43.60 -12.12
N VAL A 767 -29.42 42.86 -11.67
CA VAL A 767 -29.56 41.96 -10.52
C VAL A 767 -29.52 42.77 -9.23
N ARG A 768 -30.43 42.49 -8.30
CA ARG A 768 -30.49 43.14 -6.99
C ARG A 768 -29.54 42.44 -6.03
N ILE A 769 -28.91 43.20 -5.15
CA ILE A 769 -27.94 42.68 -4.19
C ILE A 769 -28.36 43.06 -2.77
N GLY A 770 -28.53 42.07 -1.91
CA GLY A 770 -28.76 42.24 -0.48
C GLY A 770 -27.65 41.64 0.35
N ILE A 771 -26.92 42.45 1.12
CA ILE A 771 -25.93 41.93 2.07
C ILE A 771 -26.66 41.66 3.38
N VAL A 772 -26.91 40.39 3.70
CA VAL A 772 -27.66 39.92 4.87
C VAL A 772 -26.67 39.43 5.92
N THR A 773 -26.23 40.34 6.79
CA THR A 773 -25.13 40.11 7.72
C THR A 773 -25.61 40.02 9.16
N ALA A 774 -24.96 39.16 9.95
CA ALA A 774 -25.10 39.12 11.42
C ALA A 774 -24.69 40.45 12.10
N ALA A 775 -23.86 41.27 11.46
CA ALA A 775 -23.50 42.58 11.99
C ALA A 775 -24.74 43.50 12.02
N GLY A 776 -25.25 43.79 13.22
CA GLY A 776 -26.40 44.66 13.46
C GLY A 776 -26.01 46.01 14.06
N TYR A 777 -26.15 47.09 13.28
CA TYR A 777 -25.97 48.48 13.70
C TYR A 777 -27.13 49.33 13.20
N THR A 778 -27.44 50.41 13.92
CA THR A 778 -28.37 51.44 13.42
C THR A 778 -27.62 52.57 12.68
N GLN A 779 -26.32 52.72 12.96
CA GLN A 779 -25.47 53.75 12.38
C GLN A 779 -24.93 53.32 11.00
N PRO A 780 -25.17 54.12 9.93
CA PRO A 780 -24.62 53.84 8.59
C PRO A 780 -23.08 53.80 8.53
N GLU A 781 -22.40 54.60 9.35
CA GLU A 781 -20.93 54.68 9.45
C GLU A 781 -20.27 53.30 9.65
N ARG A 782 -20.81 52.49 10.58
CA ARG A 782 -20.23 51.17 10.89
C ARG A 782 -20.33 50.18 9.74
N TYR A 783 -21.39 50.27 8.93
CA TYR A 783 -21.50 49.46 7.71
C TYR A 783 -20.57 49.99 6.62
N PHE A 784 -20.37 51.31 6.56
CA PHE A 784 -19.43 51.90 5.63
C PHE A 784 -18.00 51.47 5.94
N ASP A 785 -17.57 51.42 7.19
CA ASP A 785 -16.24 50.92 7.55
C ASP A 785 -16.00 49.49 7.03
N ARG A 786 -17.02 48.62 7.12
CA ARG A 786 -16.93 47.23 6.63
C ARG A 786 -17.04 47.09 5.12
N LEU A 787 -17.76 47.98 4.44
CA LEU A 787 -18.14 47.83 3.03
C LEU A 787 -17.68 48.99 2.13
N SER A 788 -16.79 49.84 2.63
CA SER A 788 -16.37 51.10 1.99
C SER A 788 -15.93 50.89 0.54
N GLY A 789 -15.13 49.87 0.27
CA GLY A 789 -14.66 49.54 -1.08
C GLY A 789 -15.81 49.29 -2.07
N LEU A 790 -16.87 48.59 -1.66
CA LEU A 790 -18.04 48.33 -2.51
C LEU A 790 -18.88 49.60 -2.68
N LEU A 791 -19.19 50.30 -1.59
CA LEU A 791 -20.06 51.48 -1.60
C LEU A 791 -19.45 52.63 -2.41
N VAL A 792 -18.15 52.88 -2.23
CA VAL A 792 -17.40 53.87 -3.00
C VAL A 792 -17.34 53.46 -4.47
N ALA A 793 -17.12 52.18 -4.78
CA ALA A 793 -17.09 51.71 -6.17
C ALA A 793 -18.46 51.85 -6.86
N VAL A 794 -19.58 51.59 -6.17
CA VAL A 794 -20.94 51.85 -6.71
C VAL A 794 -21.18 53.34 -6.93
N LYS A 795 -20.75 54.18 -5.97
CA LYS A 795 -20.85 55.65 -6.09
C LYS A 795 -20.05 56.19 -7.27
N GLN A 796 -18.80 55.78 -7.40
CA GLN A 796 -17.88 56.24 -8.44
C GLN A 796 -18.11 55.59 -9.82
N SER A 797 -18.85 54.48 -9.88
CA SER A 797 -19.13 53.80 -11.15
C SER A 797 -19.85 54.72 -12.14
N THR A 798 -19.27 54.84 -13.32
CA THR A 798 -19.86 55.51 -14.49
C THR A 798 -20.67 54.56 -15.37
N THR A 799 -20.60 53.25 -15.12
CA THR A 799 -21.30 52.22 -15.90
C THR A 799 -22.69 51.91 -15.35
N LEU A 800 -22.91 52.12 -14.05
CA LEU A 800 -24.20 51.87 -13.41
C LEU A 800 -25.16 53.06 -13.55
N THR A 801 -26.40 52.78 -13.96
CA THR A 801 -27.47 53.78 -13.94
C THR A 801 -27.89 54.11 -12.49
N PRO A 802 -28.51 55.29 -12.23
CA PRO A 802 -28.99 55.62 -10.87
C PRO A 802 -29.96 54.57 -10.30
N LYS A 803 -30.78 53.95 -11.15
CA LYS A 803 -31.67 52.85 -10.77
C LYS A 803 -30.88 51.60 -10.35
N GLN A 804 -29.85 51.23 -11.11
CA GLN A 804 -28.99 50.10 -10.78
C GLN A 804 -28.17 50.35 -9.51
N LYS A 805 -27.72 51.58 -9.24
CA LYS A 805 -27.08 51.93 -7.95
C LYS A 805 -28.02 51.69 -6.77
N SER A 806 -29.33 51.94 -6.92
CA SER A 806 -30.34 51.70 -5.87
C SER A 806 -30.68 50.22 -5.64
N ASN A 807 -30.16 49.30 -6.45
CA ASN A 807 -30.37 47.86 -6.31
C ASN A 807 -29.48 47.21 -5.24
N LEU A 808 -28.69 47.99 -4.48
CA LEU A 808 -27.88 47.52 -3.36
C LEU A 808 -28.53 47.89 -2.01
N ILE A 809 -28.76 46.88 -1.18
CA ILE A 809 -29.25 47.04 0.20
C ILE A 809 -28.41 46.22 1.18
N ILE A 810 -28.44 46.63 2.44
CA ILE A 810 -27.81 45.92 3.57
C ILE A 810 -28.90 45.60 4.57
N MET A 811 -29.06 44.31 4.86
CA MET A 811 -29.89 43.78 5.93
C MET A 811 -28.98 43.41 7.11
N GLY A 812 -29.01 44.24 8.14
CA GLY A 812 -28.19 44.14 9.34
C GLY A 812 -28.83 43.37 10.47
N GLY A 813 -28.00 42.67 11.25
CA GLY A 813 -28.45 41.81 12.36
C GLY A 813 -29.39 40.71 11.88
N GLU A 814 -29.05 40.12 10.72
CA GLU A 814 -29.79 39.13 9.93
C GLU A 814 -31.15 39.59 9.40
N SER A 815 -32.00 40.18 10.23
CA SER A 815 -33.34 40.65 9.89
C SER A 815 -33.80 41.85 10.72
N ASN A 816 -32.86 42.63 11.27
CA ASN A 816 -33.15 43.67 12.26
C ASN A 816 -33.14 45.09 11.72
N PHE A 817 -32.23 45.41 10.81
CA PHE A 817 -32.04 46.77 10.28
C PHE A 817 -31.92 46.75 8.75
N LEU A 818 -32.60 47.66 8.06
CA LEU A 818 -32.45 47.82 6.61
C LEU A 818 -31.78 49.15 6.29
N LEU A 819 -30.72 49.09 5.50
CA LEU A 819 -30.05 50.25 4.93
C LEU A 819 -30.07 50.14 3.41
N VAL A 820 -30.31 51.26 2.75
CA VAL A 820 -30.34 51.35 1.29
C VAL A 820 -29.21 52.24 0.81
N PHE A 821 -28.65 51.91 -0.35
CA PHE A 821 -27.64 52.77 -0.98
C PHE A 821 -28.23 54.14 -1.33
N ASP A 822 -27.56 55.21 -0.91
CA ASP A 822 -27.92 56.60 -1.22
C ASP A 822 -26.66 57.41 -1.50
N GLU A 823 -26.47 57.79 -2.76
CA GLU A 823 -25.29 58.53 -3.24
C GLU A 823 -25.08 59.88 -2.53
N LYS A 824 -26.17 60.49 -2.04
CA LYS A 824 -26.18 61.79 -1.36
C LYS A 824 -25.91 61.70 0.13
N ALA A 825 -26.05 60.51 0.72
CA ALA A 825 -25.74 60.31 2.14
C ALA A 825 -24.22 60.32 2.37
N GLU A 826 -23.79 60.83 3.54
CA GLU A 826 -22.38 60.99 3.91
C GLU A 826 -21.59 59.67 3.79
N HIS A 827 -22.19 58.57 4.26
CA HIS A 827 -21.62 57.22 4.22
C HIS A 827 -22.22 56.34 3.10
N CYS A 828 -22.78 56.95 2.05
CA CYS A 828 -23.42 56.26 0.92
C CYS A 828 -24.60 55.34 1.29
N LEU A 829 -25.10 55.43 2.52
CA LEU A 829 -26.14 54.56 3.07
C LEU A 829 -27.16 55.39 3.85
N ARG A 830 -28.43 55.05 3.67
CA ARG A 830 -29.55 55.62 4.41
C ARG A 830 -30.30 54.54 5.17
N TYR A 831 -30.51 54.76 6.46
CA TYR A 831 -31.35 53.89 7.30
C TYR A 831 -32.83 53.98 6.89
N VAL A 832 -33.50 52.83 6.81
CA VAL A 832 -34.93 52.75 6.50
C VAL A 832 -35.69 52.30 7.75
N HIS A 833 -36.73 53.04 8.10
CA HIS A 833 -37.51 52.76 9.29
C HIS A 833 -38.22 51.41 9.20
N ARG A 834 -38.20 50.63 10.29
CA ARG A 834 -38.71 49.25 10.38
C ARG A 834 -40.07 49.03 9.71
N ARG A 835 -41.02 49.96 9.95
CA ARG A 835 -42.41 49.87 9.43
C ARG A 835 -42.52 49.83 7.91
N GLU A 836 -41.49 50.25 7.17
CA GLU A 836 -41.52 50.33 5.71
C GLU A 836 -41.16 49.00 5.03
N TRP A 837 -40.40 48.12 5.69
CA TRP A 837 -39.84 46.93 5.04
C TRP A 837 -40.16 45.60 5.73
N VAL A 838 -40.62 45.61 6.99
CA VAL A 838 -40.98 44.37 7.69
C VAL A 838 -42.01 43.54 6.93
N ILE A 839 -41.85 42.23 6.97
CA ILE A 839 -42.80 41.26 6.43
C ILE A 839 -43.94 41.01 7.42
N ASP A 840 -45.03 40.39 6.96
CA ASP A 840 -46.27 40.29 7.75
C ASP A 840 -46.07 39.49 9.04
N ALA A 841 -45.23 38.45 9.00
CA ALA A 841 -44.83 37.67 10.16
C ALA A 841 -44.14 38.49 11.27
N MET A 842 -43.57 39.66 10.94
CA MET A 842 -42.83 40.52 11.88
C MET A 842 -43.66 41.69 12.44
N ARG A 843 -44.86 41.94 11.90
CA ARG A 843 -45.64 43.14 12.25
C ARG A 843 -46.17 43.11 13.68
N ASP A 844 -46.54 41.93 14.15
CA ASP A 844 -47.20 41.74 15.45
C ASP A 844 -46.20 41.55 16.60
N TRP A 845 -44.90 41.67 16.34
CA TRP A 845 -43.86 41.52 17.37
C TRP A 845 -43.84 42.73 18.30
N SER A 846 -44.27 42.51 19.54
CA SER A 846 -44.24 43.55 20.57
C SER A 846 -42.81 43.77 21.12
N GLU A 847 -42.47 45.00 21.49
CA GLU A 847 -41.18 45.31 22.11
C GLU A 847 -40.99 44.53 23.43
N THR A 848 -42.06 44.40 24.21
CA THR A 848 -42.08 43.63 25.45
C THR A 848 -41.74 42.16 25.23
N SER A 849 -42.24 41.54 24.16
CA SER A 849 -41.95 40.15 23.81
C SER A 849 -40.49 39.97 23.39
N MET A 850 -39.97 40.90 22.58
CA MET A 850 -38.56 40.86 22.13
C MET A 850 -37.60 41.04 23.30
N GLN A 851 -37.84 42.01 24.19
CA GLN A 851 -37.00 42.21 25.37
C GLN A 851 -37.07 41.00 26.32
N SER A 852 -38.25 40.41 26.51
CA SER A 852 -38.39 39.20 27.31
C SER A 852 -37.56 38.02 26.78
N LEU A 853 -37.48 37.82 25.47
CA LEU A 853 -36.63 36.78 24.87
C LEU A 853 -35.16 37.05 25.16
N LEU A 854 -34.71 38.28 24.89
CA LEU A 854 -33.33 38.68 25.09
C LEU A 854 -32.92 38.61 26.56
N ASP A 855 -33.82 38.88 27.51
CA ASP A 855 -33.54 38.75 28.95
C ASP A 855 -33.28 37.29 29.36
N VAL A 856 -34.04 36.35 28.79
CA VAL A 856 -33.81 34.91 28.97
C VAL A 856 -32.46 34.51 28.38
N ALA A 857 -32.15 34.96 27.15
CA ALA A 857 -30.88 34.67 26.51
C ALA A 857 -29.69 35.28 27.28
N GLU A 858 -29.83 36.51 27.77
CA GLU A 858 -28.82 37.20 28.59
C GLU A 858 -28.52 36.45 29.89
N ALA A 859 -29.57 36.00 30.59
CA ALA A 859 -29.42 35.18 31.78
C ALA A 859 -28.72 33.85 31.48
N ALA A 860 -29.03 33.23 30.33
CA ALA A 860 -28.37 32.02 29.86
C ALA A 860 -26.87 32.26 29.59
N PHE A 861 -26.52 33.35 28.89
CA PHE A 861 -25.13 33.73 28.65
C PHE A 861 -24.35 33.96 29.97
N HIS A 862 -24.95 34.65 30.94
CA HIS A 862 -24.34 34.80 32.26
C HIS A 862 -24.14 33.46 32.98
N SER A 863 -25.07 32.52 32.80
CA SER A 863 -24.91 31.16 33.32
C SER A 863 -23.76 30.43 32.62
N CYS A 864 -23.63 30.52 31.29
CA CYS A 864 -22.53 29.93 30.54
C CYS A 864 -21.16 30.49 30.98
N ILE A 865 -21.05 31.82 31.16
CA ILE A 865 -19.81 32.46 31.64
C ILE A 865 -19.39 31.90 32.99
N ARG A 866 -20.32 31.76 33.94
CA ARG A 866 -20.02 31.22 35.28
C ARG A 866 -19.68 29.72 35.25
N THR A 867 -20.44 28.92 34.51
CA THR A 867 -20.31 27.45 34.48
C THR A 867 -19.09 26.99 33.70
N LEU A 868 -18.81 27.61 32.56
CA LEU A 868 -17.68 27.26 31.70
C LEU A 868 -16.41 28.08 32.02
N HIS A 869 -16.48 28.95 33.04
CA HIS A 869 -15.40 29.87 33.43
C HIS A 869 -14.85 30.69 32.26
N LEU A 870 -15.75 31.17 31.38
CA LEU A 870 -15.36 31.91 30.18
C LEU A 870 -14.79 33.28 30.57
N GLN A 871 -13.64 33.63 29.98
CA GLN A 871 -13.11 34.99 30.04
C GLN A 871 -13.85 35.87 29.02
N ALA A 872 -15.15 36.08 29.26
CA ALA A 872 -16.05 36.77 28.34
C ALA A 872 -16.91 37.81 29.06
N LYS A 873 -17.37 38.81 28.30
CA LYS A 873 -18.32 39.83 28.73
C LYS A 873 -19.59 39.71 27.90
N VAL A 874 -20.73 40.02 28.52
CA VAL A 874 -22.03 40.10 27.84
C VAL A 874 -22.17 41.46 27.16
N LEU A 875 -22.72 41.47 25.94
CA LEU A 875 -23.11 42.67 25.22
C LEU A 875 -24.61 42.59 24.89
N ARG A 876 -25.40 43.48 25.48
CA ARG A 876 -26.82 43.67 25.15
C ARG A 876 -26.98 44.80 24.13
N LYS A 877 -27.67 44.50 23.03
CA LYS A 877 -28.08 45.43 21.97
C LYS A 877 -29.61 45.53 21.94
N GLU A 878 -30.14 46.42 21.11
CA GLU A 878 -31.60 46.63 20.98
C GLU A 878 -32.35 45.36 20.55
N LYS A 879 -31.77 44.57 19.64
CA LYS A 879 -32.40 43.36 19.04
C LYS A 879 -31.54 42.11 19.13
N ALA A 880 -30.50 42.13 19.94
CA ALA A 880 -29.56 41.03 20.07
C ALA A 880 -28.88 41.05 21.44
N VAL A 881 -28.46 39.90 21.93
CA VAL A 881 -27.60 39.78 23.10
C VAL A 881 -26.56 38.70 22.86
N GLY A 882 -25.33 38.91 23.31
CA GLY A 882 -24.26 37.96 23.07
C GLY A 882 -23.11 38.08 24.04
N ILE A 883 -22.09 37.24 23.84
CA ILE A 883 -20.84 37.29 24.59
C ILE A 883 -19.65 37.45 23.65
N TYR A 884 -18.62 38.14 24.13
CA TYR A 884 -17.34 38.32 23.45
C TYR A 884 -16.20 38.19 24.44
N ALA A 885 -14.98 37.89 23.97
CA ALA A 885 -13.81 37.77 24.84
C ALA A 885 -13.54 39.06 25.63
N ALA A 886 -13.29 38.93 26.94
CA ALA A 886 -13.07 40.07 27.84
C ALA A 886 -11.78 40.84 27.53
N ASP A 887 -10.79 40.12 27.00
CA ASP A 887 -9.52 40.60 26.45
C ASP A 887 -9.46 40.18 24.97
N GLN A 888 -9.34 41.15 24.06
CA GLN A 888 -9.31 40.88 22.61
C GLN A 888 -8.04 40.16 22.13
N SER A 889 -7.00 40.08 22.96
CA SER A 889 -5.81 39.28 22.67
C SER A 889 -6.01 37.78 22.94
N GLN A 890 -7.08 37.40 23.66
CA GLN A 890 -7.44 36.02 23.96
C GLN A 890 -8.69 35.62 23.19
N LYS A 891 -8.70 34.41 22.62
CA LYS A 891 -9.86 33.86 21.90
C LYS A 891 -10.52 32.77 22.72
N LEU A 892 -11.85 32.77 22.75
CA LEU A 892 -12.63 31.63 23.22
C LEU A 892 -12.41 30.47 22.24
N THR A 893 -12.28 29.24 22.75
CA THR A 893 -12.11 28.08 21.86
C THR A 893 -13.41 27.77 21.14
N ARG A 894 -13.33 27.15 19.97
CA ARG A 894 -14.52 26.79 19.18
C ARG A 894 -15.51 25.96 20.00
N GLU A 895 -15.02 25.04 20.81
CA GLU A 895 -15.83 24.18 21.66
C GLU A 895 -16.59 24.99 22.71
N GLN A 896 -15.98 26.02 23.29
CA GLN A 896 -16.63 26.92 24.25
C GLN A 896 -17.75 27.73 23.59
N LEU A 897 -17.52 28.19 22.34
CA LEU A 897 -18.50 28.93 21.57
C LEU A 897 -19.70 28.04 21.19
N GLU A 898 -19.45 26.84 20.65
CA GLU A 898 -20.51 25.88 20.28
C GLU A 898 -21.32 25.42 21.51
N GLU A 899 -20.66 25.11 22.63
CA GLU A 899 -21.36 24.76 23.88
C GLU A 899 -22.27 25.91 24.34
N THR A 900 -21.78 27.15 24.27
CA THR A 900 -22.58 28.32 24.63
C THR A 900 -23.79 28.49 23.72
N VAL A 901 -23.62 28.32 22.40
CA VAL A 901 -24.73 28.37 21.43
C VAL A 901 -25.81 27.35 21.81
N LEU A 902 -25.41 26.09 22.02
CA LEU A 902 -26.34 25.00 22.32
C LEU A 902 -27.07 25.22 23.65
N VAL A 903 -26.37 25.67 24.70
CA VAL A 903 -26.98 25.95 26.00
C VAL A 903 -27.97 27.11 25.90
N VAL A 904 -27.59 28.23 25.28
CA VAL A 904 -28.46 29.40 25.17
C VAL A 904 -29.69 29.07 24.32
N GLN A 905 -29.51 28.40 23.19
CA GLN A 905 -30.61 27.93 22.37
C GLN A 905 -31.56 27.02 23.17
N GLN A 906 -31.01 26.03 23.87
CA GLN A 906 -31.81 25.09 24.67
C GLN A 906 -32.58 25.79 25.80
N VAL A 907 -31.97 26.78 26.47
CA VAL A 907 -32.62 27.55 27.53
C VAL A 907 -33.80 28.33 26.97
N VAL A 908 -33.60 29.08 25.87
CA VAL A 908 -34.67 29.86 25.23
C VAL A 908 -35.78 28.96 24.69
N GLU A 909 -35.46 27.84 24.03
CA GLU A 909 -36.47 26.87 23.56
C GLU A 909 -37.25 26.25 24.72
N SER A 910 -36.58 25.98 25.84
CA SER A 910 -37.23 25.38 27.02
C SER A 910 -38.21 26.33 27.71
N THR A 911 -37.97 27.64 27.70
CA THR A 911 -38.91 28.63 28.27
C THR A 911 -40.13 28.84 27.38
N ILE A 912 -40.00 28.60 26.07
CA ILE A 912 -41.12 28.62 25.12
C ILE A 912 -42.05 27.42 25.38
N SER A 913 -41.50 26.23 25.61
CA SER A 913 -42.28 24.99 25.80
C SER A 913 -42.77 24.76 27.24
N ALA A 914 -42.14 25.38 28.24
CA ALA A 914 -42.50 25.21 29.65
C ALA A 914 -43.53 26.26 30.11
N SER A 915 -44.82 26.05 29.83
CA SER A 915 -45.88 26.81 30.51
C SER A 915 -46.30 26.10 31.81
N SER A 916 -46.08 26.73 32.95
CA SER A 916 -46.57 26.26 34.26
C SER A 916 -47.96 26.82 34.62
N THR A 917 -48.49 27.76 33.82
CA THR A 917 -49.73 28.50 34.07
C THR A 917 -50.80 28.34 32.97
N GLY A 918 -50.55 27.54 31.92
CA GLY A 918 -51.47 27.33 30.80
C GLY A 918 -51.50 28.46 29.75
N GLU A 919 -50.82 29.57 29.99
CA GLU A 919 -50.61 30.64 29.00
C GLU A 919 -49.18 30.56 28.41
N PRO A 920 -49.00 30.69 27.08
CA PRO A 920 -47.68 30.67 26.45
C PRO A 920 -46.84 31.87 26.90
N ALA A 921 -45.52 31.67 27.02
CA ALA A 921 -44.59 32.74 27.36
C ALA A 921 -44.75 33.95 26.41
N PRO A 922 -44.59 35.20 26.87
CA PRO A 922 -44.81 36.39 26.05
C PRO A 922 -43.90 36.45 24.81
N HIS A 923 -42.78 35.73 24.81
CA HIS A 923 -41.83 35.61 23.70
C HIS A 923 -42.00 34.36 22.83
N ALA A 924 -43.00 33.50 23.10
CA ALA A 924 -43.18 32.21 22.42
C ALA A 924 -43.38 32.32 20.89
N SER A 925 -43.91 33.46 20.42
CA SER A 925 -44.15 33.71 18.99
C SER A 925 -42.99 34.41 18.27
N ILE A 926 -41.90 34.75 18.97
CA ILE A 926 -40.77 35.47 18.40
C ILE A 926 -39.70 34.48 17.92
N PRO A 927 -39.42 34.40 16.61
CA PRO A 927 -38.28 33.64 16.10
C PRO A 927 -36.97 34.26 16.58
N PHE A 928 -35.96 33.43 16.79
CA PHE A 928 -34.63 33.86 17.19
C PHE A 928 -33.57 32.93 16.59
N THR A 929 -32.34 33.41 16.53
CA THR A 929 -31.19 32.63 16.07
C THR A 929 -30.04 32.82 17.05
N VAL A 930 -29.48 31.70 17.53
CA VAL A 930 -28.24 31.70 18.29
C VAL A 930 -27.15 31.13 17.40
N PHE A 931 -26.06 31.84 17.21
CA PHE A 931 -25.01 31.43 16.28
C PHE A 931 -23.61 31.69 16.83
N ASN A 932 -22.65 30.91 16.30
CA ASN A 932 -21.23 31.04 16.59
C ASN A 932 -20.60 31.99 15.57
N GLY A 933 -20.16 33.16 16.01
CA GLY A 933 -19.49 34.16 15.17
C GLY A 933 -17.97 33.96 15.06
N GLY A 934 -17.44 32.80 15.46
CA GLY A 934 -16.00 32.47 15.36
C GLY A 934 -15.15 33.01 16.51
N ALA A 935 -15.48 34.20 17.02
CA ALA A 935 -14.86 34.80 18.20
C ALA A 935 -15.87 35.19 19.30
N ASP A 936 -17.15 35.22 18.96
CA ASP A 936 -18.27 35.61 19.82
C ASP A 936 -19.49 34.68 19.60
N VAL A 937 -20.49 34.80 20.48
CA VAL A 937 -21.78 34.11 20.34
C VAL A 937 -22.88 35.14 20.53
N PHE A 938 -23.82 35.21 19.59
CA PHE A 938 -24.97 36.11 19.66
C PHE A 938 -26.28 35.34 19.54
N CYS A 939 -27.30 35.85 20.24
CA CYS A 939 -28.70 35.52 20.10
C CYS A 939 -29.41 36.75 19.53
N ASP A 940 -29.86 36.63 18.28
CA ASP A 940 -30.53 37.68 17.52
C ASP A 940 -32.04 37.43 17.48
N ILE A 941 -32.82 38.52 17.53
CA ILE A 941 -34.26 38.46 17.22
C ILE A 941 -34.43 38.27 15.72
N GLY A 942 -35.23 37.27 15.35
CA GLY A 942 -35.42 36.84 13.96
C GLY A 942 -34.35 35.86 13.49
N ASP A 943 -34.35 35.62 12.18
CA ASP A 943 -33.37 34.74 11.52
C ASP A 943 -33.09 35.22 10.09
N LYS A 944 -32.02 34.68 9.50
CA LYS A 944 -31.61 35.03 8.14
C LYS A 944 -32.67 34.75 7.07
N SER A 945 -33.58 33.78 7.29
CA SER A 945 -34.67 33.50 6.35
C SER A 945 -35.65 34.68 6.25
N LEU A 946 -35.95 35.33 7.38
CA LEU A 946 -36.79 36.54 7.43
C LEU A 946 -36.08 37.73 6.79
N GLY A 947 -34.75 37.84 6.96
CA GLY A 947 -33.91 38.84 6.31
C GLY A 947 -33.96 38.75 4.79
N VAL A 948 -33.80 37.54 4.25
CA VAL A 948 -33.90 37.28 2.81
C VAL A 948 -35.32 37.57 2.30
N GLN A 949 -36.37 37.16 3.02
CA GLN A 949 -37.76 37.48 2.65
C GLN A 949 -38.05 38.98 2.66
N ALA A 950 -37.48 39.72 3.61
CA ALA A 950 -37.57 41.17 3.63
C ALA A 950 -36.87 41.81 2.41
N CYS A 951 -35.71 41.29 1.99
CA CYS A 951 -35.06 41.71 0.75
C CYS A 951 -35.93 41.42 -0.49
N GLN A 952 -36.51 40.22 -0.57
CA GLN A 952 -37.44 39.83 -1.64
C GLN A 952 -38.64 40.78 -1.71
N LYS A 953 -39.28 41.09 -0.57
CA LYS A 953 -40.41 42.02 -0.47
C LYS A 953 -40.00 43.44 -0.87
N TRP A 954 -38.86 43.93 -0.37
CA TRP A 954 -38.36 45.28 -0.64
C TRP A 954 -38.22 45.55 -2.15
N PHE A 955 -37.70 44.58 -2.90
CA PHE A 955 -37.54 44.70 -4.34
C PHE A 955 -38.78 44.35 -5.16
N GLY A 956 -39.97 44.34 -4.55
CA GLY A 956 -41.25 44.15 -5.24
C GLY A 956 -41.79 42.73 -5.22
N GLY A 957 -41.33 41.88 -4.30
CA GLY A 957 -41.82 40.51 -4.13
C GLY A 957 -41.14 39.50 -5.06
N ILE A 958 -39.80 39.49 -5.08
CA ILE A 958 -39.02 38.53 -5.87
C ILE A 958 -39.25 37.10 -5.34
N LEU A 959 -39.49 36.15 -6.23
CA LEU A 959 -39.77 34.76 -5.85
C LEU A 959 -38.54 34.06 -5.25
N PRO A 960 -38.72 33.10 -4.32
CA PRO A 960 -37.65 32.24 -3.81
C PRO A 960 -36.84 31.54 -4.90
N SER A 961 -37.49 31.09 -5.97
CA SER A 961 -36.87 30.44 -7.15
C SER A 961 -36.05 31.39 -8.03
N ARG A 962 -36.11 32.70 -7.75
CA ARG A 962 -35.37 33.77 -8.43
C ARG A 962 -34.38 34.48 -7.51
N THR A 963 -34.18 33.95 -6.31
CA THR A 963 -33.32 34.48 -5.25
C THR A 963 -32.25 33.45 -4.92
N LEU A 964 -30.97 33.84 -4.96
CA LEU A 964 -29.85 33.00 -4.53
C LEU A 964 -29.18 33.62 -3.31
N HIS A 965 -29.17 32.89 -2.20
CA HIS A 965 -28.39 33.24 -1.02
C HIS A 965 -27.03 32.51 -1.03
N VAL A 966 -25.95 33.24 -0.79
CA VAL A 966 -24.58 32.70 -0.66
C VAL A 966 -24.12 32.88 0.78
N GLY A 967 -23.66 31.80 1.43
CA GLY A 967 -23.23 31.81 2.82
C GLY A 967 -22.34 30.62 3.20
N ASP A 968 -21.76 30.62 4.40
CA ASP A 968 -20.77 29.63 4.85
C ASP A 968 -21.26 28.70 5.99
N GLN A 969 -22.21 29.14 6.81
CA GLN A 969 -22.62 28.45 8.04
C GLN A 969 -23.82 27.50 7.86
N PHE A 970 -23.63 26.42 7.10
CA PHE A 970 -24.69 25.40 6.86
C PHE A 970 -24.60 24.14 7.74
N LEU A 971 -23.56 23.95 8.58
CA LEU A 971 -23.31 22.71 9.34
C LEU A 971 -23.45 22.79 10.87
N SER A 972 -23.34 23.97 11.48
CA SER A 972 -23.30 24.10 12.94
C SER A 972 -24.69 23.95 13.58
N GLY A 973 -24.71 23.58 14.87
CA GLY A 973 -25.95 23.50 15.67
C GLY A 973 -26.73 24.82 15.71
N GLY A 974 -26.04 25.94 15.48
CA GLY A 974 -26.58 27.30 15.30
C GLY A 974 -26.11 28.00 14.02
N GLY A 975 -26.00 27.29 12.89
CA GLY A 975 -25.62 27.91 11.61
C GLY A 975 -26.72 28.85 11.11
N ASN A 976 -26.42 30.15 11.00
CA ASN A 976 -27.42 31.16 10.64
C ASN A 976 -27.81 31.12 9.14
N ASP A 977 -26.90 30.72 8.25
CA ASP A 977 -27.21 30.54 6.82
C ASP A 977 -28.12 29.34 6.54
N PHE A 978 -28.09 28.31 7.39
CA PHE A 978 -28.95 27.15 7.24
C PHE A 978 -30.42 27.53 7.16
N LYS A 979 -30.84 28.56 7.90
CA LYS A 979 -32.22 29.07 7.90
C LYS A 979 -32.61 29.66 6.55
N ALA A 980 -31.69 30.23 5.76
CA ALA A 980 -32.00 30.80 4.46
C ALA A 980 -32.54 29.76 3.45
N ARG A 981 -32.25 28.46 3.65
CA ARG A 981 -32.78 27.35 2.80
C ARG A 981 -34.30 27.24 2.80
N SER A 982 -34.99 27.80 3.80
CA SER A 982 -36.46 27.83 3.82
C SER A 982 -37.06 29.00 3.02
N ALA A 983 -36.25 30.00 2.67
CA ALA A 983 -36.70 31.24 2.04
C ALA A 983 -36.30 31.37 0.57
N CYS A 984 -35.22 30.70 0.13
CA CYS A 984 -34.68 30.83 -1.22
C CYS A 984 -33.72 29.69 -1.60
N CYS A 985 -33.26 29.69 -2.86
CA CYS A 985 -32.13 28.87 -3.28
C CYS A 985 -30.85 29.28 -2.54
N CYS A 986 -29.98 28.32 -2.23
CA CYS A 986 -28.72 28.60 -1.52
C CYS A 986 -27.51 28.01 -2.25
N ALA A 987 -26.39 28.73 -2.22
CA ALA A 987 -25.06 28.23 -2.55
C ALA A 987 -24.19 28.27 -1.30
N TRP A 988 -23.64 27.12 -0.94
CA TRP A 988 -22.81 27.00 0.25
C TRP A 988 -21.34 27.15 -0.11
N ILE A 989 -20.68 28.19 0.40
CA ILE A 989 -19.25 28.45 0.21
C ILE A 989 -18.46 28.12 1.49
N ALA A 990 -17.16 27.90 1.37
CA ALA A 990 -16.27 27.70 2.53
C ALA A 990 -15.29 28.85 2.76
N SER A 991 -15.24 29.83 1.84
CA SER A 991 -14.37 30.99 1.93
C SER A 991 -14.78 32.08 0.93
N PRO A 992 -14.29 33.33 1.10
CA PRO A 992 -14.55 34.40 0.14
C PRO A 992 -14.02 34.10 -1.28
N ALA A 993 -12.96 33.30 -1.39
CA ALA A 993 -12.42 32.88 -2.68
C ALA A 993 -13.37 31.94 -3.44
N GLU A 994 -14.13 31.10 -2.73
CA GLU A 994 -15.18 30.29 -3.35
C GLU A 994 -16.35 31.15 -3.82
N THR A 995 -16.70 32.23 -3.10
CA THR A 995 -17.70 33.20 -3.57
C THR A 995 -17.28 33.84 -4.88
N VAL A 996 -16.02 34.27 -5.02
CA VAL A 996 -15.50 34.81 -6.29
C VAL A 996 -15.58 33.77 -7.40
N SER A 997 -15.17 32.54 -7.13
CA SER A 997 -15.21 31.44 -8.11
C SER A 997 -16.65 31.13 -8.57
N LEU A 998 -17.60 31.11 -7.62
CA LEU A 998 -19.02 30.93 -7.87
C LEU A 998 -19.57 32.02 -8.80
N LEU A 999 -19.24 33.29 -8.52
CA LEU A 999 -19.68 34.43 -9.33
C LEU A 999 -19.03 34.43 -10.73
N ASP A 1000 -17.75 34.06 -10.84
CA ASP A 1000 -17.06 33.91 -12.13
C ASP A 1000 -17.72 32.81 -12.98
N GLU A 1001 -18.10 31.70 -12.37
CA GLU A 1001 -18.84 30.62 -13.02
C GLU A 1001 -20.21 31.09 -13.53
N MET A 1002 -20.95 31.85 -12.72
CA MET A 1002 -22.23 32.46 -13.11
C MET A 1002 -22.07 33.40 -14.31
N ILE A 1003 -21.06 34.27 -14.31
CA ILE A 1003 -20.76 35.20 -15.40
C ILE A 1003 -20.40 34.43 -16.68
N ALA A 1004 -19.58 33.38 -16.57
CA ALA A 1004 -19.21 32.54 -17.72
C ALA A 1004 -20.41 31.79 -18.32
N LEU A 1005 -21.38 31.40 -17.48
CA LEU A 1005 -22.62 30.78 -17.93
C LEU A 1005 -23.57 31.80 -18.59
N GLN A 1006 -23.56 33.06 -18.15
CA GLN A 1006 -24.31 34.16 -18.76
C GLN A 1006 -23.76 34.54 -20.15
N ALA A 1007 -22.44 34.62 -20.31
CA ALA A 1007 -21.76 35.04 -21.55
C ALA A 1007 -21.91 34.06 -22.73
N LYS A 1008 -22.27 32.81 -22.46
CA LYS A 1008 -22.48 31.75 -23.47
C LYS A 1008 -23.96 31.62 -23.89
N VAL A 1009 -24.84 32.45 -23.33
CA VAL A 1009 -26.30 32.53 -23.64
C VAL A 1009 -26.62 33.79 -24.46
N SER A 1010 -25.71 34.78 -24.45
CA SER A 1010 -25.65 35.91 -25.40
C SER A 1010 -24.91 35.48 -26.66
#